data_AF-A0A523RGD2-F1
#
_entry.id   AF-A0A523RGD2-F1
#
_cell.length_a   1.000
_cell.length_b   1.000
_cell.length_c   1.000
_cell.angle_alpha   90.00
_cell.angle_beta   90.00
_cell.angle_gamma   90.00
#
_symmetry.space_group_name_H-M   'P 1'
#
loop_
_entity.id
_entity.type
_entity.pdbx_description
1 polymer ?
#
loop_
_entity_poly.entity_id
_entity_poly.type
_entity_poly.pdbx_seq_one_letter_code
_entity_poly.pdbx_strand_id
1 'polypeptide(L)'
;INVMFSFSILVLIAGRISSVLKISEAGSRKATLIRILTMLSYMVVLFSASFFVQWIVNSAGAFFGLMTSLDVPLIVNIIMSLIPFPFSSGYLITMSMEPTSFTPILWVSVLFGVGLSILLTFFTYKKALKAMRTVTSSASLEAKQSSSSKKISEKPIVVIVEPRTPIKAFIRKDLSTTTRDIQTFMFIIMPFVLPFMVLIPLLMTPTGLIGSFTEDFIMVWALLTLYQPMISMMLTSGFLNMEDSGSSILSSLPIRTRDQAKAKLLLTGSIQTISYFLPLLLFIPNPDFFSYLFSFISYYPVVLILLLSMFQMKIRFFGRMKYKFVVEEFNPEKKVIKWFIMGVVQYLIYFAFNFMGGILLLFFGSSMMFLATFIGGILALGVLLLSFNSMFPKVLGKRQTISIREIFRKHTFFGTFNLLVLYAGFLLLSGFIQLPLLFFVDSLSVIAILFIDFFVNFGMMILLWLVIVPRSLGLPHGKKHLKEYIKIIGIKNDGKLVRNIFLGIGCSGIFFICTYITANTFGNYVFDLDVIFGTPGSSVSFLGWFLFIIMLIPGIWEEVSFRGVMITLNMRKYSRTTAFIVVSLLFGLFHYFNLLGGSNLFATNLQVIYAALLGFLFGYLFIKTKSLIPSIILHYLVDSLGQLFLNATFDNIIQTSLFAIIGLGLLPAVLGMLFVKLVVKEEPKQIM
;
A
#
# COMPACT_ATOMS: atom_id res chain seq x y z
N ILE A 1 19.92 -16.78 41.01
CA ILE A 1 21.37 -16.77 40.71
C ILE A 1 21.61 -16.34 39.26
N ASN A 2 21.16 -17.11 38.25
CA ASN A 2 21.30 -16.80 36.83
C ASN A 2 20.88 -15.38 36.42
N VAL A 3 19.71 -14.90 36.87
CA VAL A 3 19.24 -13.54 36.59
C VAL A 3 20.23 -12.46 37.07
N MET A 4 20.76 -12.62 38.29
CA MET A 4 21.73 -11.67 38.85
C MET A 4 23.07 -11.72 38.13
N PHE A 5 23.51 -12.91 37.71
CA PHE A 5 24.71 -13.08 36.89
C PHE A 5 24.56 -12.36 35.54
N SER A 6 23.47 -12.64 34.81
CA SER A 6 23.18 -12.01 33.51
C SER A 6 23.05 -10.49 33.62
N PHE A 7 22.36 -9.99 34.64
CA PHE A 7 22.25 -8.54 34.90
C PHE A 7 23.61 -7.91 35.22
N SER A 8 24.44 -8.58 36.03
CA SER A 8 25.78 -8.09 36.37
C SER A 8 26.70 -8.01 35.14
N ILE A 9 26.60 -8.99 34.23
CA ILE A 9 27.30 -8.95 32.94
C ILE A 9 26.80 -7.78 32.08
N LEU A 10 25.49 -7.57 31.98
CA LEU A 10 24.91 -6.42 31.24
C LEU A 10 25.44 -5.08 31.77
N VAL A 11 25.49 -4.92 33.09
CA VAL A 11 26.03 -3.71 33.74
C VAL A 11 27.51 -3.51 33.42
N LEU A 12 28.32 -4.58 33.43
CA LEU A 12 29.74 -4.51 33.08
C LEU A 12 29.96 -4.12 31.62
N ILE A 13 29.17 -4.70 30.71
CA ILE A 13 29.18 -4.36 29.29
C ILE A 13 28.78 -2.89 29.09
N ALA A 14 27.68 -2.45 29.70
CA ALA A 14 27.19 -1.07 29.63
C ALA A 14 28.22 -0.06 30.15
N GLY A 15 28.87 -0.36 31.29
CA GLY A 15 29.93 0.48 31.86
C GLY A 15 31.15 0.61 30.94
N ARG A 16 31.57 -0.50 30.31
CA ARG A 16 32.67 -0.50 29.32
C ARG A 16 32.30 0.32 28.09
N ILE A 17 31.09 0.15 27.56
CA ILE A 17 30.57 0.92 26.42
C ILE A 17 30.54 2.41 26.74
N SER A 18 30.02 2.80 27.91
CA SER A 18 29.99 4.20 28.35
C SER A 18 31.40 4.82 28.37
N SER A 19 32.40 4.09 28.86
CA SER A 19 33.79 4.59 28.87
C SER A 19 34.39 4.82 27.48
N VAL A 20 34.09 3.94 26.52
CA VAL A 20 34.57 4.07 25.12
C VAL A 20 33.89 5.25 24.42
N LEU A 21 32.60 5.46 24.68
CA LEU A 21 31.86 6.61 24.15
C LEU A 21 32.37 7.94 24.75
N LYS A 22 32.74 7.98 26.04
CA LYS A 22 33.31 9.17 26.70
C LYS A 22 34.66 9.61 26.14
N ILE A 23 35.55 8.69 25.76
CA ILE A 23 36.85 9.02 25.14
C ILE A 23 36.69 9.78 23.81
N SER A 24 35.48 9.77 23.22
CA SER A 24 35.18 10.39 21.93
C SER A 24 34.63 11.83 21.99
N GLU A 25 34.59 12.49 23.15
CA GLU A 25 34.13 13.90 23.27
C GLU A 25 35.11 14.94 22.70
N ALA A 26 36.37 14.56 22.43
CA ALA A 26 37.28 15.40 21.67
C ALA A 26 36.81 15.45 20.21
N GLY A 27 36.44 16.64 19.70
CA GLY A 27 35.93 16.88 18.33
C GLY A 27 36.86 16.54 17.15
N SER A 28 37.74 15.56 17.29
CA SER A 28 38.65 15.06 16.27
C SER A 28 37.98 14.03 15.34
N ARG A 29 38.45 13.94 14.09
CA ARG A 29 38.00 12.92 13.13
C ARG A 29 38.22 11.49 13.64
N LYS A 30 39.30 11.24 14.38
CA LYS A 30 39.62 9.92 14.98
C LYS A 30 38.57 9.50 16.01
N ALA A 31 38.14 10.42 16.88
CA ALA A 31 37.09 10.16 17.86
C ALA A 31 35.75 9.82 17.21
N THR A 32 35.39 10.51 16.12
CA THR A 32 34.17 10.22 15.35
C THR A 32 34.23 8.82 14.71
N LEU A 33 35.39 8.43 14.16
CA LEU A 33 35.59 7.10 13.57
C LEU A 33 35.47 5.98 14.62
N ILE A 34 36.13 6.13 15.77
CA ILE A 34 36.05 5.16 16.88
C ILE A 34 34.59 5.01 17.33
N ARG A 35 33.86 6.12 17.44
CA ARG A 35 32.44 6.12 17.82
C ARG A 35 31.59 5.34 16.81
N ILE A 36 31.72 5.63 15.51
CA ILE A 36 31.01 4.90 14.44
C ILE A 36 31.34 3.40 14.49
N LEU A 37 32.62 3.05 14.65
CA LEU A 37 33.06 1.65 14.71
C LEU A 37 32.50 0.92 15.94
N THR A 38 32.40 1.61 17.07
CA THR A 38 31.77 1.08 18.30
C THR A 38 30.25 0.92 18.14
N MET A 39 29.59 1.83 17.42
CA MET A 39 28.17 1.71 17.09
C MET A 39 27.89 0.54 16.13
N LEU A 40 28.76 0.34 15.13
CA LEU A 40 28.70 -0.80 14.21
C LEU A 40 28.97 -2.13 14.91
N SER A 41 29.93 -2.20 15.84
CA SER A 41 30.22 -3.44 16.56
C SER A 41 29.05 -3.88 17.45
N TYR A 42 28.33 -2.94 18.06
CA TYR A 42 27.09 -3.23 18.78
C TYR A 42 26.03 -3.90 17.89
N MET A 43 25.87 -3.37 16.68
CA MET A 43 24.94 -3.92 15.68
C MET A 43 25.34 -5.34 15.27
N VAL A 44 26.64 -5.59 15.03
CA VAL A 44 27.15 -6.94 14.72
C VAL A 44 26.86 -7.91 15.87
N VAL A 45 27.08 -7.50 17.12
CA VAL A 45 26.80 -8.36 18.29
C VAL A 45 25.30 -8.71 18.38
N LEU A 46 24.41 -7.73 18.21
CA LEU A 46 22.97 -7.97 18.21
C LEU A 46 22.54 -8.90 17.06
N PHE A 47 23.09 -8.67 15.86
CA PHE A 47 22.84 -9.50 14.69
C PHE A 47 23.29 -10.94 14.95
N SER A 48 24.56 -11.14 15.33
CA SER A 48 25.11 -12.46 15.65
C SER A 48 24.34 -13.17 16.76
N ALA A 49 23.88 -12.45 17.78
CA ALA A 49 23.04 -13.04 18.83
C ALA A 49 21.71 -13.56 18.28
N SER A 50 21.04 -12.82 17.40
CA SER A 50 19.79 -13.25 16.76
C SER A 50 19.99 -14.52 15.91
N PHE A 51 21.04 -14.56 15.09
CA PHE A 51 21.38 -15.74 14.29
C PHE A 51 21.73 -16.94 15.18
N PHE A 52 22.49 -16.70 16.25
CA PHE A 52 22.88 -17.75 17.18
C PHE A 52 21.67 -18.36 17.91
N VAL A 53 20.74 -17.52 18.38
CA VAL A 53 19.49 -17.99 18.99
C VAL A 53 18.66 -18.80 17.99
N GLN A 54 18.52 -18.31 16.76
CA GLN A 54 17.75 -19.01 15.74
C GLN A 54 18.39 -20.33 15.31
N TRP A 55 19.73 -20.36 15.22
CA TRP A 55 20.49 -21.59 14.98
C TRP A 55 20.28 -22.59 16.11
N ILE A 56 20.35 -22.19 17.38
CA ILE A 56 20.06 -23.07 18.53
C ILE A 56 18.65 -23.64 18.42
N VAL A 57 17.64 -22.82 18.13
CA VAL A 57 16.24 -23.28 18.02
C VAL A 57 16.09 -24.28 16.88
N ASN A 58 16.66 -24.00 15.71
CA ASN A 58 16.59 -24.89 14.54
C ASN A 58 17.37 -26.19 14.76
N SER A 59 18.48 -26.15 15.49
CA SER A 59 19.30 -27.31 15.82
C SER A 59 18.77 -28.09 17.03
N ALA A 60 17.83 -27.55 17.81
CA ALA A 60 17.34 -28.18 19.03
C ALA A 60 16.74 -29.57 18.75
N GLY A 61 15.94 -29.73 17.70
CA GLY A 61 15.35 -31.03 17.35
C GLY A 61 16.40 -32.08 16.98
N ALA A 62 17.37 -31.72 16.15
CA ALA A 62 18.49 -32.60 15.80
C ALA A 62 19.38 -32.93 17.01
N PHE A 63 19.61 -31.95 17.88
CA PHE A 63 20.34 -32.13 19.13
C PHE A 63 19.60 -33.09 20.07
N PHE A 64 18.29 -32.90 20.30
CA PHE A 64 17.51 -33.80 21.14
C PHE A 64 17.40 -35.20 20.55
N GLY A 65 17.19 -35.34 19.23
CA GLY A 65 17.19 -36.64 18.55
C GLY A 65 18.52 -37.39 18.67
N LEU A 66 19.64 -36.67 18.51
CA LEU A 66 20.98 -37.21 18.74
C LEU A 66 21.17 -37.61 20.20
N MET A 67 20.77 -36.77 21.16
CA MET A 67 20.92 -37.05 22.59
C MET A 67 20.01 -38.19 23.08
N THR A 68 18.84 -38.41 22.49
CA THR A 68 17.98 -39.58 22.79
C THR A 68 18.54 -40.89 22.24
N SER A 69 19.36 -40.82 21.19
CA SER A 69 20.02 -41.99 20.58
C SER A 69 21.37 -42.35 21.23
N LEU A 70 21.88 -41.46 22.07
CA LEU A 70 23.10 -41.67 22.83
C LEU A 70 22.71 -42.11 24.24
N ASP A 71 23.21 -43.26 24.68
CA ASP A 71 23.36 -43.52 26.11
C ASP A 71 24.34 -42.46 26.63
N VAL A 72 23.82 -41.30 27.05
CA VAL A 72 24.64 -40.18 27.50
C VAL A 72 25.48 -40.70 28.67
N PRO A 73 26.81 -40.85 28.50
CA PRO A 73 27.62 -41.45 29.54
C PRO A 73 27.49 -40.61 30.81
N LEU A 74 27.44 -41.25 31.97
CA LEU A 74 27.40 -40.58 33.28
C LEU A 74 28.43 -39.44 33.38
N ILE A 75 29.59 -39.62 32.74
CA ILE A 75 30.66 -38.63 32.59
C ILE A 75 30.18 -37.32 31.94
N VAL A 76 29.36 -37.36 30.88
CA VAL A 76 28.86 -36.16 30.20
C VAL A 76 27.89 -35.39 31.11
N ASN A 77 27.00 -36.10 31.81
CA ASN A 77 26.11 -35.47 32.79
C ASN A 77 26.89 -34.83 33.94
N ILE A 78 27.95 -35.49 34.43
CA ILE A 78 28.85 -34.92 35.44
C ILE A 78 29.52 -33.65 34.90
N ILE A 79 30.11 -33.69 33.70
CA ILE A 79 30.76 -32.52 33.09
C ILE A 79 29.78 -31.36 32.92
N MET A 80 28.59 -31.61 32.38
CA MET A 80 27.58 -30.57 32.14
C MET A 80 27.03 -30.00 33.46
N SER A 81 26.85 -30.83 34.48
CA SER A 81 26.38 -30.38 35.80
C SER A 81 27.37 -29.47 36.53
N LEU A 82 28.67 -29.60 36.24
CA LEU A 82 29.73 -28.75 36.78
C LEU A 82 29.80 -27.37 36.11
N ILE A 83 29.20 -27.21 34.92
CA ILE A 83 29.18 -25.92 34.22
C ILE A 83 28.25 -24.95 34.96
N PRO A 84 28.77 -23.85 35.54
CA PRO A 84 28.01 -23.00 36.45
C PRO A 84 26.81 -22.28 35.81
N PHE A 85 26.91 -21.90 34.54
CA PHE A 85 25.84 -21.27 33.76
C PHE A 85 25.92 -21.74 32.30
N PRO A 86 24.79 -22.12 31.66
CA PRO A 86 23.42 -22.15 32.19
C PRO A 86 23.02 -23.49 32.87
N PHE A 87 23.91 -24.48 32.90
CA PHE A 87 23.52 -25.89 33.10
C PHE A 87 23.29 -26.33 34.55
N SER A 88 24.20 -26.05 35.49
CA SER A 88 24.12 -26.55 36.88
C SER A 88 22.78 -26.32 37.58
N SER A 89 22.19 -25.13 37.40
CA SER A 89 20.87 -24.79 37.94
C SER A 89 19.72 -25.56 37.29
N GLY A 90 19.84 -25.91 36.02
CA GLY A 90 18.85 -26.72 35.31
C GLY A 90 18.85 -28.16 35.81
N TYR A 91 20.04 -28.76 35.97
CA TYR A 91 20.18 -30.09 36.56
C TYR A 91 19.61 -30.15 37.98
N LEU A 92 19.86 -29.13 38.81
CA LEU A 92 19.29 -29.09 40.17
C LEU A 92 17.76 -29.12 40.15
N ILE A 93 17.12 -28.41 39.23
CA ILE A 93 15.65 -28.40 39.08
C ILE A 93 15.16 -29.78 38.67
N THR A 94 15.74 -30.37 37.62
CA THR A 94 15.36 -31.70 37.12
C THR A 94 15.51 -32.77 38.20
N MET A 95 16.63 -32.75 38.94
CA MET A 95 16.87 -33.69 40.02
C MET A 95 15.97 -33.48 41.24
N SER A 96 15.56 -32.24 41.50
CA SER A 96 14.61 -31.95 42.59
C SER A 96 13.20 -32.44 42.25
N MET A 97 12.85 -32.55 40.97
CA MET A 97 11.56 -33.08 40.51
C MET A 97 11.53 -34.61 40.54
N GLU A 98 12.64 -35.28 40.27
CA GLU A 98 12.76 -36.75 40.33
C GLU A 98 14.01 -37.21 41.12
N PRO A 99 14.00 -37.14 42.46
CA PRO A 99 15.22 -37.29 43.24
C PRO A 99 15.81 -38.72 43.26
N THR A 100 15.00 -39.72 42.98
CA THR A 100 15.39 -41.14 42.99
C THR A 100 15.92 -41.64 41.64
N SER A 101 15.74 -40.89 40.56
CA SER A 101 16.09 -41.32 39.19
C SER A 101 17.57 -41.14 38.85
N PHE A 102 18.39 -40.61 39.77
CA PHE A 102 19.78 -40.21 39.50
C PHE A 102 20.79 -40.78 40.49
N THR A 103 22.03 -40.97 40.02
CA THR A 103 23.12 -41.49 40.84
C THR A 103 23.61 -40.47 41.88
N PRO A 104 24.06 -40.91 43.07
CA PRO A 104 24.58 -40.00 44.11
C PRO A 104 25.76 -39.13 43.67
N ILE A 105 26.61 -39.65 42.78
CA ILE A 105 27.76 -38.91 42.25
C ILE A 105 27.33 -37.66 41.44
N LEU A 106 26.19 -37.75 40.75
CA LEU A 106 25.67 -36.65 39.95
C LEU A 106 25.04 -35.56 40.83
N TRP A 107 24.43 -35.95 41.96
CA TRP A 107 24.00 -34.98 42.99
C TRP A 107 25.17 -34.14 43.53
N VAL A 108 26.30 -34.79 43.80
CA VAL A 108 27.51 -34.10 44.29
C VAL A 108 28.03 -33.12 43.23
N SER A 109 28.11 -33.53 41.96
CA SER A 109 28.60 -32.66 40.89
C SER A 109 27.66 -31.48 40.60
N VAL A 110 26.35 -31.68 40.68
CA VAL A 110 25.34 -30.60 40.56
C VAL A 110 25.47 -29.59 41.69
N LEU A 111 25.54 -30.05 42.94
CA LEU A 111 25.70 -29.16 44.10
C LEU A 111 27.00 -28.37 44.02
N PHE A 112 28.09 -29.01 43.59
CA PHE A 112 29.36 -28.33 43.34
C PHE A 112 29.25 -27.27 42.23
N GLY A 113 28.63 -27.61 41.10
CA GLY A 113 28.39 -26.68 40.00
C GLY A 113 27.53 -25.48 40.40
N VAL A 114 26.49 -25.69 41.22
CA VAL A 114 25.65 -24.61 41.77
C VAL A 114 26.44 -23.73 42.73
N GLY A 115 27.29 -24.31 43.59
CA GLY A 115 28.19 -23.55 44.45
C GLY A 115 29.16 -22.67 43.65
N LEU A 116 29.70 -23.21 42.56
CA LEU A 116 30.56 -22.48 41.63
C LEU A 116 29.78 -21.36 40.91
N SER A 117 28.50 -21.58 40.60
CA SER A 117 27.59 -20.58 40.03
C SER A 117 27.30 -19.41 40.98
N ILE A 118 27.12 -19.70 42.27
CA ILE A 118 26.96 -18.67 43.31
C ILE A 118 28.24 -17.84 43.43
N LEU A 119 29.41 -18.47 43.50
CA LEU A 119 30.70 -17.78 43.56
C LEU A 119 30.93 -16.89 42.34
N LEU A 120 30.72 -17.43 41.14
CA LEU A 120 30.84 -16.69 39.88
C LEU A 120 29.90 -15.47 39.85
N THR A 121 28.66 -15.66 40.29
CA THR A 121 27.66 -14.58 40.40
C THR A 121 28.09 -13.51 41.40
N PHE A 122 28.63 -13.91 42.55
CA PHE A 122 29.12 -12.98 43.57
C PHE A 122 30.29 -12.12 43.04
N PHE A 123 31.28 -12.74 42.38
CA PHE A 123 32.42 -12.02 41.83
C PHE A 123 32.02 -11.05 40.71
N THR A 124 31.14 -11.48 39.81
CA THR A 124 30.64 -10.63 38.72
C THR A 124 29.78 -9.48 39.24
N TYR A 125 28.92 -9.74 40.23
CA TYR A 125 28.14 -8.72 40.91
C TYR A 125 29.02 -7.64 41.58
N LYS A 126 30.07 -8.06 42.30
CA LYS A 126 31.02 -7.13 42.94
C LYS A 126 31.73 -6.25 41.91
N LYS A 127 32.12 -6.83 40.77
CA LYS A 127 32.70 -6.07 39.65
C LYS A 127 31.67 -5.10 39.03
N ALA A 128 30.43 -5.54 38.84
CA ALA A 128 29.35 -4.72 38.28
C ALA A 128 29.05 -3.49 39.17
N LEU A 129 28.99 -3.69 40.49
CA LEU A 129 28.85 -2.59 41.46
C LEU A 129 30.00 -1.58 41.35
N LYS A 130 31.25 -2.05 41.22
CA LYS A 130 32.41 -1.17 41.03
C LYS A 130 32.29 -0.37 39.74
N ALA A 131 31.88 -1.01 38.64
CA ALA A 131 31.67 -0.34 37.36
C ALA A 131 30.58 0.75 37.44
N MET A 132 29.44 0.46 38.08
CA MET A 132 28.38 1.47 38.29
C MET A 132 28.88 2.66 39.10
N ARG A 133 29.60 2.41 40.20
CA ARG A 133 30.16 3.48 41.05
C ARG A 133 31.08 4.41 40.25
N THR A 134 31.96 3.86 39.40
CA THR A 134 32.86 4.65 38.54
C THR A 134 32.09 5.53 37.56
N VAL A 135 31.02 5.01 36.96
CA VAL A 135 30.19 5.79 36.02
C VAL A 135 29.49 6.94 36.75
N THR A 136 28.89 6.67 37.91
CA THR A 136 28.24 7.72 38.73
C THR A 136 29.23 8.75 39.29
N SER A 137 30.46 8.35 39.67
CA SER A 137 31.45 9.27 40.21
C SER A 137 32.10 10.13 39.12
N SER A 138 32.31 9.59 37.91
CA SER A 138 32.84 10.37 36.78
C SER A 138 31.89 11.51 36.36
N ALA A 139 30.57 11.29 36.40
CA ALA A 139 29.57 12.34 36.15
C ALA A 139 29.61 13.48 37.19
N SER A 140 29.91 13.17 38.46
CA SER A 140 30.06 14.17 39.53
C SER A 140 31.36 14.99 39.44
N LEU A 141 32.42 14.41 38.86
CA LEU A 141 33.71 15.09 38.65
C LEU A 141 33.67 16.04 37.43
N GLU A 142 32.93 15.69 36.37
CA GLU A 142 32.69 16.54 35.21
C GLU A 142 31.87 17.81 35.55
N ALA A 143 30.87 17.69 36.46
CA ALA A 143 30.16 18.85 36.99
C ALA A 143 31.08 19.83 37.73
N LYS A 144 32.11 19.32 38.43
CA LYS A 144 33.12 20.15 39.10
C LYS A 144 34.17 20.73 38.14
N GLN A 145 34.63 19.99 37.14
CA GLN A 145 35.63 20.46 36.17
C GLN A 145 35.09 21.51 35.18
N SER A 146 33.79 21.49 34.85
CA SER A 146 33.18 22.56 34.02
C SER A 146 33.22 23.95 34.67
N SER A 147 33.37 24.02 36.00
CA SER A 147 33.52 25.27 36.74
C SER A 147 34.94 25.83 36.75
N SER A 148 35.95 25.08 36.27
CA SER A 148 37.37 25.49 36.34
C SER A 148 38.13 25.48 35.02
N SER A 149 37.45 25.45 33.86
CA SER A 149 38.18 25.51 32.58
C SER A 149 38.76 26.91 32.35
N LYS A 150 40.10 27.00 32.43
CA LYS A 150 40.92 28.12 31.97
C LYS A 150 40.42 28.63 30.59
N LYS A 151 40.13 29.93 30.50
CA LYS A 151 39.95 30.67 29.24
C LYS A 151 41.17 30.42 28.35
N ILE A 152 41.01 29.61 27.31
CA ILE A 152 41.95 29.52 26.18
C ILE A 152 41.66 30.73 25.29
N SER A 153 42.69 31.46 24.87
CA SER A 153 42.54 32.59 23.96
C SER A 153 41.93 32.12 22.63
N GLU A 154 40.75 32.65 22.32
CA GLU A 154 40.05 32.40 21.07
C GLU A 154 40.82 33.07 19.94
N LYS A 155 41.52 32.28 19.12
CA LYS A 155 41.91 32.75 17.78
C LYS A 155 40.63 32.99 16.99
N PRO A 156 40.50 34.10 16.25
CA PRO A 156 39.32 34.34 15.43
C PRO A 156 39.20 33.22 14.39
N ILE A 157 38.16 32.39 14.55
CA ILE A 157 37.85 31.34 13.59
C ILE A 157 37.31 32.05 12.34
N VAL A 158 38.11 32.07 11.27
CA VAL A 158 37.64 32.53 9.96
C VAL A 158 36.64 31.50 9.45
N VAL A 159 35.35 31.76 9.67
CA VAL A 159 34.26 30.93 9.14
C VAL A 159 34.02 31.32 7.68
N ILE A 160 34.52 30.51 6.75
CA ILE A 160 34.21 30.65 5.33
C ILE A 160 32.75 30.23 5.13
N VAL A 161 31.88 31.20 4.85
CA VAL A 161 30.45 30.95 4.58
C VAL A 161 30.26 30.71 3.09
N GLU A 162 30.08 29.46 2.70
CA GLU A 162 29.69 29.10 1.34
C GLU A 162 28.17 29.18 1.18
N PRO A 163 27.63 29.92 0.19
CA PRO A 163 26.20 29.94 -0.08
C PRO A 163 25.75 28.57 -0.60
N ARG A 164 24.68 28.02 -0.01
CA ARG A 164 24.10 26.71 -0.38
C ARG A 164 22.58 26.82 -0.46
N THR A 165 21.96 25.92 -1.25
CA THR A 165 20.50 25.83 -1.27
C THR A 165 19.97 25.32 0.08
N PRO A 166 18.80 25.79 0.55
CA PRO A 166 18.27 25.41 1.87
C PRO A 166 18.16 23.90 2.07
N ILE A 167 17.68 23.17 1.07
CA ILE A 167 17.51 21.72 1.13
C ILE A 167 18.87 21.01 1.34
N LYS A 168 19.91 21.40 0.59
CA LYS A 168 21.25 20.81 0.76
C LYS A 168 21.86 21.14 2.12
N ALA A 169 21.57 22.34 2.65
CA ALA A 169 22.02 22.74 3.98
C ALA A 169 21.38 21.87 5.07
N PHE A 170 20.06 21.66 5.02
CA PHE A 170 19.35 20.77 5.96
C PHE A 170 19.84 19.33 5.88
N ILE A 171 19.99 18.77 4.66
CA ILE A 171 20.52 17.41 4.48
C ILE A 171 21.90 17.26 5.12
N ARG A 172 22.81 18.21 4.89
CA ARG A 172 24.16 18.18 5.47
C ARG A 172 24.13 18.29 6.99
N LYS A 173 23.28 19.18 7.53
CA LYS A 173 23.07 19.32 8.97
C LYS A 173 22.61 17.99 9.58
N ASP A 174 21.57 17.39 9.02
CA ASP A 174 20.96 16.16 9.55
C ASP A 174 21.93 14.98 9.49
N LEU A 175 22.64 14.79 8.36
CA LEU A 175 23.67 13.75 8.23
C LEU A 175 24.84 13.96 9.20
N SER A 176 25.31 15.21 9.35
CA SER A 176 26.40 15.51 10.28
C SER A 176 25.99 15.38 11.74
N THR A 177 24.72 15.59 12.07
CA THR A 177 24.21 15.45 13.44
C THR A 177 23.98 13.97 13.76
N THR A 178 23.55 13.20 12.76
CA THR A 178 23.34 11.75 12.86
C THR A 178 24.60 11.04 13.32
N THR A 179 25.76 11.37 12.76
CA THR A 179 27.03 10.72 13.13
C THR A 179 27.45 10.97 14.58
N ARG A 180 26.78 11.90 15.27
CA ARG A 180 27.08 12.30 16.65
C ARG A 180 26.09 11.72 17.66
N ASP A 181 24.86 11.42 17.24
CA ASP A 181 23.79 10.89 18.08
C ASP A 181 23.56 9.39 17.83
N ILE A 182 23.75 8.57 18.87
CA ILE A 182 23.67 7.11 18.76
C ILE A 182 22.29 6.61 18.39
N GLN A 183 21.26 7.23 18.95
CA GLN A 183 19.88 6.80 18.72
C GLN A 183 19.49 7.06 17.27
N THR A 184 19.75 8.26 16.76
CA THR A 184 19.46 8.62 15.38
C THR A 184 20.31 7.80 14.40
N PHE A 185 21.59 7.58 14.71
CA PHE A 185 22.45 6.71 13.90
C PHE A 185 21.86 5.30 13.79
N MET A 186 21.41 4.71 14.90
CA MET A 186 20.75 3.40 14.89
C MET A 186 19.45 3.41 14.08
N PHE A 187 18.62 4.47 14.18
CA PHE A 187 17.39 4.58 13.40
C PHE A 187 17.63 4.69 11.89
N ILE A 188 18.84 5.02 11.44
CA ILE A 188 19.22 5.10 10.03
C ILE A 188 19.85 3.81 9.53
N ILE A 189 20.69 3.17 10.36
CA ILE A 189 21.38 1.93 9.98
C ILE A 189 20.47 0.71 10.05
N MET A 190 19.65 0.59 11.10
CA MET A 190 18.79 -0.59 11.31
C MET A 190 17.84 -0.89 10.14
N PRO A 191 17.24 0.09 9.45
CA PRO A 191 16.50 -0.16 8.21
C PRO A 191 17.24 -0.98 7.17
N PHE A 192 18.57 -0.85 7.06
CA PHE A 192 19.36 -1.66 6.13
C PHE A 192 19.63 -3.07 6.62
N VAL A 193 19.54 -3.30 7.94
CA VAL A 193 19.90 -4.57 8.59
C VAL A 193 18.69 -5.47 8.77
N LEU A 194 17.56 -4.89 9.19
CA LEU A 194 16.33 -5.62 9.52
C LEU A 194 15.84 -6.55 8.40
N PRO A 195 15.84 -6.15 7.11
CA PRO A 195 15.43 -7.07 6.05
C PRO A 195 16.31 -8.33 5.96
N PHE A 196 17.62 -8.20 6.18
CA PHE A 196 18.58 -9.31 6.12
C PHE A 196 18.50 -10.23 7.33
N MET A 197 18.13 -9.70 8.51
CA MET A 197 17.92 -10.51 9.72
C MET A 197 16.87 -11.60 9.52
N VAL A 198 15.96 -11.41 8.57
CA VAL A 198 14.81 -12.30 8.36
C VAL A 198 15.02 -13.17 7.13
N LEU A 199 15.56 -12.59 6.05
CA LEU A 199 15.79 -13.31 4.81
C LEU A 199 16.94 -14.31 4.88
N ILE A 200 18.06 -13.97 5.52
CA ILE A 200 19.21 -14.88 5.55
C ILE A 200 18.85 -16.18 6.29
N PRO A 201 18.23 -16.16 7.49
CA PRO A 201 17.81 -17.40 8.14
C PRO A 201 16.86 -18.24 7.29
N LEU A 202 15.93 -17.59 6.57
CA LEU A 202 15.00 -18.28 5.66
C LEU A 202 15.75 -19.03 4.55
N LEU A 203 16.69 -18.35 3.89
CA LEU A 203 17.51 -18.91 2.82
C LEU A 203 18.48 -20.00 3.30
N MET A 204 18.82 -20.01 4.60
CA MET A 204 19.72 -20.99 5.20
C MET A 204 19.01 -22.20 5.81
N THR A 205 17.68 -22.30 5.73
CA THR A 205 16.95 -23.48 6.22
C THR A 205 17.28 -24.72 5.38
N PRO A 206 17.34 -25.93 5.97
CA PRO A 206 17.66 -27.17 5.23
C PRO A 206 16.66 -27.50 4.14
N THR A 207 15.42 -27.03 4.29
CA THR A 207 14.41 -27.09 3.26
C THR A 207 14.67 -26.05 2.18
N GLY A 208 15.03 -24.81 2.51
CA GLY A 208 15.16 -23.75 1.53
C GLY A 208 13.81 -23.35 0.93
N LEU A 209 13.86 -22.59 -0.17
CA LEU A 209 12.72 -22.27 -1.02
C LEU A 209 12.47 -23.49 -1.94
N ILE A 210 11.59 -24.42 -1.54
CA ILE A 210 11.25 -25.66 -2.30
C ILE A 210 9.89 -25.52 -3.02
N GLY A 211 9.18 -24.41 -2.82
CA GLY A 211 7.84 -24.21 -3.35
C GLY A 211 7.81 -23.94 -4.85
N SER A 212 6.60 -23.88 -5.40
CA SER A 212 6.40 -23.21 -6.68
C SER A 212 6.89 -21.75 -6.60
N PHE A 213 7.31 -21.14 -7.73
CA PHE A 213 7.69 -19.72 -7.78
C PHE A 213 6.70 -18.84 -6.99
N THR A 214 5.41 -19.13 -7.10
CA THR A 214 4.34 -18.44 -6.39
C THR A 214 4.43 -18.55 -4.86
N GLU A 215 4.61 -19.74 -4.29
CA GLU A 215 4.59 -19.96 -2.83
C GLU A 215 5.81 -19.34 -2.15
N ASP A 216 6.99 -19.59 -2.71
CA ASP A 216 8.26 -19.05 -2.22
C ASP A 216 8.29 -17.53 -2.33
N PHE A 217 7.74 -17.00 -3.42
CA PHE A 217 7.60 -15.58 -3.64
C PHE A 217 6.72 -14.91 -2.58
N ILE A 218 5.51 -15.43 -2.33
CA ILE A 218 4.55 -14.83 -1.41
C ILE A 218 5.15 -14.75 0.00
N MET A 219 5.85 -15.79 0.42
CA MET A 219 6.52 -15.85 1.71
C MET A 219 7.60 -14.77 1.84
N VAL A 220 8.50 -14.65 0.85
CA VAL A 220 9.55 -13.62 0.82
C VAL A 220 8.95 -12.22 0.84
N TRP A 221 7.92 -11.98 0.04
CA TRP A 221 7.22 -10.69 -0.03
C TRP A 221 6.52 -10.34 1.30
N ALA A 222 5.79 -11.27 1.91
CA ALA A 222 5.08 -11.03 3.17
C ALA A 222 6.06 -10.67 4.30
N LEU A 223 7.17 -11.41 4.41
CA LEU A 223 8.20 -11.18 5.43
C LEU A 223 8.92 -9.84 5.25
N LEU A 224 9.26 -9.46 4.01
CA LEU A 224 9.96 -8.20 3.75
C LEU A 224 9.09 -6.96 3.92
N THR A 225 7.81 -7.09 3.58
CA THR A 225 6.85 -5.98 3.72
C THR A 225 6.45 -5.76 5.18
N LEU A 226 6.49 -6.79 6.03
CA LEU A 226 6.13 -6.74 7.46
C LEU A 226 6.90 -5.69 8.26
N TYR A 227 8.17 -5.44 7.92
CA TYR A 227 9.03 -4.49 8.65
C TYR A 227 8.92 -3.06 8.13
N GLN A 228 8.26 -2.83 6.99
CA GLN A 228 8.16 -1.49 6.39
C GLN A 228 7.42 -0.46 7.27
N PRO A 229 6.33 -0.82 7.98
CA PRO A 229 5.74 0.05 9.00
C PRO A 229 6.76 0.47 10.06
N MET A 230 7.55 -0.48 10.56
CA MET A 230 8.56 -0.23 11.59
C MET A 230 9.69 0.67 11.09
N ILE A 231 10.21 0.42 9.89
CA ILE A 231 11.23 1.25 9.23
C ILE A 231 10.73 2.69 9.05
N SER A 232 9.49 2.86 8.59
CA SER A 232 8.85 4.16 8.42
C SER A 232 8.79 4.93 9.75
N MET A 233 8.48 4.23 10.85
CA MET A 233 8.45 4.82 12.20
C MET A 233 9.84 5.20 12.71
N MET A 234 10.84 4.33 12.53
CA MET A 234 12.22 4.57 12.96
C MET A 234 12.82 5.79 12.25
N LEU A 235 12.67 5.86 10.92
CA LEU A 235 13.19 6.97 10.12
C LEU A 235 12.51 8.29 10.47
N THR A 236 11.19 8.27 10.64
CA THR A 236 10.45 9.47 11.05
C THR A 236 10.86 9.93 12.45
N SER A 237 11.02 9.00 13.39
CA SER A 237 11.48 9.31 14.76
C SER A 237 12.89 9.88 14.77
N GLY A 238 13.83 9.23 14.07
CA GLY A 238 15.22 9.68 13.99
C GLY A 238 15.37 11.09 13.45
N PHE A 239 14.84 11.36 12.26
CA PHE A 239 15.06 12.67 11.64
C PHE A 239 14.23 13.80 12.22
N LEU A 240 13.01 13.54 12.69
CA LEU A 240 12.11 14.62 13.13
C LEU A 240 12.23 14.93 14.62
N ASN A 241 12.77 14.04 15.45
CA ASN A 241 13.03 14.35 16.88
C ASN A 241 14.36 15.11 17.05
N MET A 242 15.28 15.02 16.08
CA MET A 242 16.51 15.84 16.07
C MET A 242 16.27 17.35 16.14
N GLU A 243 15.14 17.83 15.62
CA GLU A 243 14.81 19.25 15.62
C GLU A 243 14.34 19.77 16.99
N ASP A 244 13.99 18.87 17.92
CA ASP A 244 13.57 19.29 19.26
C ASP A 244 14.77 19.87 20.03
N SER A 245 15.98 19.37 19.77
CA SER A 245 17.23 19.95 20.26
C SER A 245 17.54 21.29 19.57
N GLY A 246 17.50 22.39 20.33
CA GLY A 246 17.73 23.74 19.76
C GLY A 246 16.51 24.34 19.05
N SER A 247 15.31 23.79 19.27
CA SER A 247 14.05 24.27 18.71
C SER A 247 13.79 25.76 18.96
N SER A 248 14.21 26.29 20.13
CA SER A 248 14.13 27.72 20.46
C SER A 248 14.96 28.58 19.50
N ILE A 249 16.19 28.17 19.20
CA ILE A 249 17.09 28.86 18.27
C ILE A 249 16.54 28.76 16.84
N LEU A 250 16.12 27.57 16.41
CA LEU A 250 15.55 27.36 15.08
C LEU A 250 14.28 28.17 14.85
N SER A 251 13.44 28.32 15.88
CA SER A 251 12.21 29.10 15.80
C SER A 251 12.45 30.60 15.60
N SER A 252 13.64 31.10 15.98
CA SER A 252 14.04 32.50 15.81
C SER A 252 14.60 32.80 14.41
N LEU A 253 14.99 31.77 13.66
CA LEU A 253 15.55 31.92 12.32
C LEU A 253 14.42 32.02 11.27
N PRO A 254 14.61 32.81 10.19
CA PRO A 254 13.62 32.97 9.11
C PRO A 254 13.60 31.74 8.18
N ILE A 255 13.30 30.57 8.73
CA ILE A 255 13.31 29.29 8.02
C ILE A 255 11.98 29.05 7.31
N ARG A 256 12.06 28.64 6.04
CA ARG A 256 10.90 28.11 5.29
C ARG A 256 10.65 26.66 5.69
N THR A 257 9.59 26.41 6.46
CA THR A 257 9.22 25.07 6.95
C THR A 257 9.02 24.03 5.84
N ARG A 258 8.55 24.47 4.66
CA ARG A 258 8.40 23.59 3.49
C ARG A 258 9.73 23.00 3.01
N ASP A 259 10.82 23.78 3.04
CA ASP A 259 12.13 23.34 2.57
C ASP A 259 12.77 22.38 3.57
N GLN A 260 12.59 22.62 4.87
CA GLN A 260 12.98 21.72 5.96
C GLN A 260 12.23 20.38 5.85
N ALA A 261 10.91 20.40 5.71
CA ALA A 261 10.10 19.19 5.57
C ALA A 261 10.46 18.39 4.32
N LYS A 262 10.71 19.06 3.18
CA LYS A 262 11.18 18.42 1.94
C LYS A 262 12.54 17.76 2.11
N ALA A 263 13.49 18.43 2.77
CA ALA A 263 14.82 17.88 3.00
C ALA A 263 14.75 16.57 3.80
N LYS A 264 13.96 16.56 4.89
CA LYS A 264 13.75 15.34 5.70
C LYS A 264 13.02 14.25 4.95
N LEU A 265 11.98 14.59 4.19
CA LEU A 265 11.23 13.61 3.40
C LEU A 265 12.10 12.99 2.29
N LEU A 266 12.96 13.78 1.63
CA LEU A 266 13.91 13.25 0.65
C LEU A 266 14.86 12.25 1.30
N LEU A 267 15.39 12.58 2.48
CA LEU A 267 16.40 11.78 3.12
C LEU A 267 15.83 10.49 3.73
N THR A 268 14.70 10.57 4.43
CA THR A 268 13.93 9.40 4.89
C THR A 268 13.45 8.54 3.73
N GLY A 269 12.98 9.17 2.65
CA GLY A 269 12.57 8.50 1.41
C GLY A 269 13.70 7.68 0.81
N SER A 270 14.86 8.30 0.56
CA SER A 270 16.01 7.61 -0.02
C SER A 270 16.49 6.43 0.84
N ILE A 271 16.54 6.60 2.17
CA ILE A 271 16.96 5.51 3.07
C ILE A 271 15.98 4.34 3.01
N GLN A 272 14.67 4.62 3.07
CA GLN A 272 13.66 3.57 3.00
C GLN A 272 13.62 2.87 1.63
N THR A 273 13.80 3.61 0.53
CA THR A 273 13.92 3.03 -0.81
C THR A 273 15.09 2.06 -0.88
N ILE A 274 16.27 2.49 -0.45
CA ILE A 274 17.45 1.63 -0.48
C ILE A 274 17.22 0.42 0.43
N SER A 275 16.75 0.63 1.67
CA SER A 275 16.43 -0.45 2.62
C SER A 275 15.47 -1.50 2.04
N TYR A 276 14.46 -1.08 1.28
CA TYR A 276 13.47 -1.99 0.68
C TYR A 276 14.02 -2.79 -0.51
N PHE A 277 14.84 -2.17 -1.37
CA PHE A 277 15.38 -2.84 -2.56
C PHE A 277 16.70 -3.59 -2.31
N LEU A 278 17.49 -3.19 -1.30
CA LEU A 278 18.78 -3.80 -0.96
C LEU A 278 18.74 -5.32 -0.79
N PRO A 279 17.68 -5.94 -0.23
CA PRO A 279 17.63 -7.38 -0.05
C PRO A 279 17.44 -8.17 -1.36
N LEU A 280 17.00 -7.52 -2.45
CA LEU A 280 16.95 -8.16 -3.79
C LEU A 280 18.31 -8.66 -4.26
N LEU A 281 19.40 -8.09 -3.74
CA LEU A 281 20.75 -8.54 -4.08
C LEU A 281 20.98 -10.02 -3.74
N LEU A 282 20.26 -10.56 -2.73
CA LEU A 282 20.32 -11.97 -2.36
C LEU A 282 19.70 -12.90 -3.42
N PHE A 283 18.79 -12.37 -4.25
CA PHE A 283 18.05 -13.14 -5.24
C PHE A 283 18.64 -13.05 -6.65
N ILE A 284 19.74 -12.31 -6.85
CA ILE A 284 20.43 -12.21 -8.15
C ILE A 284 20.77 -13.59 -8.75
N PRO A 285 21.23 -14.59 -7.96
CA PRO A 285 21.52 -15.92 -8.51
C PRO A 285 20.28 -16.73 -8.91
N ASN A 286 19.07 -16.30 -8.54
CA ASN A 286 17.84 -17.04 -8.79
C ASN A 286 17.36 -16.81 -10.24
N PRO A 287 17.00 -17.86 -11.01
CA PRO A 287 16.49 -17.70 -12.37
C PRO A 287 15.24 -16.79 -12.48
N ASP A 288 14.44 -16.71 -11.42
CA ASP A 288 13.23 -15.87 -11.36
C ASP A 288 13.49 -14.44 -10.83
N PHE A 289 14.75 -13.99 -10.80
CA PHE A 289 15.14 -12.67 -10.28
C PHE A 289 14.28 -11.52 -10.84
N PHE A 290 13.97 -11.53 -12.13
CA PHE A 290 13.14 -10.47 -12.74
C PHE A 290 11.72 -10.44 -12.17
N SER A 291 11.15 -11.60 -11.89
CA SER A 291 9.83 -11.71 -11.28
C SER A 291 9.83 -11.16 -9.85
N TYR A 292 10.89 -11.44 -9.07
CA TYR A 292 11.12 -10.78 -7.78
C TYR A 292 11.27 -9.26 -7.94
N LEU A 293 12.06 -8.78 -8.89
CA LEU A 293 12.24 -7.35 -9.12
C LEU A 293 10.91 -6.64 -9.45
N PHE A 294 10.10 -7.19 -10.36
CA PHE A 294 8.81 -6.61 -10.75
C PHE A 294 7.83 -6.54 -9.59
N SER A 295 7.79 -7.58 -8.76
CA SER A 295 6.93 -7.58 -7.58
C SER A 295 7.32 -6.49 -6.57
N PHE A 296 8.62 -6.25 -6.37
CA PHE A 296 9.11 -5.22 -5.45
C PHE A 296 8.74 -3.84 -5.98
N ILE A 297 8.94 -3.60 -7.28
CA ILE A 297 8.52 -2.38 -7.95
C ILE A 297 7.01 -2.17 -7.81
N SER A 298 6.22 -3.24 -7.96
CA SER A 298 4.76 -3.17 -7.88
C SER A 298 4.27 -2.81 -6.48
N TYR A 299 4.92 -3.30 -5.43
CA TYR A 299 4.52 -3.00 -4.05
C TYR A 299 5.19 -1.72 -3.47
N TYR A 300 6.23 -1.19 -4.12
CA TYR A 300 6.96 -0.01 -3.67
C TYR A 300 6.09 1.24 -3.39
N PRO A 301 5.04 1.55 -4.17
CA PRO A 301 4.14 2.66 -3.82
C PRO A 301 3.51 2.51 -2.42
N VAL A 302 3.20 1.29 -1.98
CA VAL A 302 2.67 1.00 -0.63
C VAL A 302 3.70 1.33 0.44
N VAL A 303 4.97 1.00 0.20
CA VAL A 303 6.09 1.36 1.09
C VAL A 303 6.18 2.87 1.26
N LEU A 304 6.03 3.63 0.17
CA LEU A 304 6.02 5.10 0.21
C LEU A 304 4.79 5.68 0.93
N ILE A 305 3.63 5.02 0.86
CA ILE A 305 2.43 5.40 1.64
C ILE A 305 2.73 5.30 3.14
N LEU A 306 3.33 4.19 3.59
CA LEU A 306 3.67 3.98 5.00
C LEU A 306 4.59 5.10 5.50
N LEU A 307 5.66 5.41 4.75
CA LEU A 307 6.56 6.51 5.08
C LEU A 307 5.84 7.87 5.14
N LEU A 308 5.15 8.22 4.06
CA LEU A 308 4.57 9.56 3.93
C LEU A 308 3.41 9.78 4.91
N SER A 309 2.61 8.75 5.18
CA SER A 309 1.55 8.79 6.19
C SER A 309 2.15 8.94 7.59
N MET A 310 3.21 8.19 7.94
CA MET A 310 3.89 8.30 9.22
C MET A 310 4.47 9.70 9.43
N PHE A 311 5.18 10.22 8.42
CA PHE A 311 5.76 11.56 8.41
C PHE A 311 4.69 12.64 8.62
N GLN A 312 3.57 12.56 7.88
CA GLN A 312 2.48 13.53 8.01
C GLN A 312 1.76 13.44 9.36
N MET A 313 1.55 12.23 9.89
CA MET A 313 0.92 12.05 11.20
C MET A 313 1.77 12.63 12.32
N LYS A 314 3.10 12.43 12.31
CA LYS A 314 4.02 13.05 13.28
C LYS A 314 3.83 14.56 13.31
N ILE A 315 3.83 15.19 12.14
CA ILE A 315 3.67 16.64 12.01
C ILE A 315 2.26 17.09 12.41
N ARG A 316 1.21 16.33 12.10
CA ARG A 316 -0.18 16.68 12.47
C ARG A 316 -0.42 16.61 13.97
N PHE A 317 0.15 15.60 14.64
CA PHE A 317 -0.06 15.40 16.08
C PHE A 317 0.84 16.26 16.95
N PHE A 318 2.08 16.51 16.51
CA PHE A 318 3.08 17.25 17.30
C PHE A 318 3.37 18.65 16.75
N GLY A 319 3.38 18.86 15.44
CA GLY A 319 3.82 20.11 14.79
C GLY A 319 2.70 21.04 14.31
N ARG A 320 1.47 20.89 14.80
CA ARG A 320 0.33 21.73 14.37
C ARG A 320 0.27 23.04 15.15
N MET A 321 0.45 24.17 14.46
CA MET A 321 0.15 25.52 14.98
C MET A 321 -1.17 26.07 14.41
N LYS A 322 -1.64 27.22 14.93
CA LYS A 322 -2.91 27.86 14.52
C LYS A 322 -3.03 28.04 13.00
N TYR A 323 -1.94 28.45 12.33
CA TYR A 323 -1.94 28.79 10.90
C TYR A 323 -0.91 28.07 10.04
N LYS A 324 0.02 27.30 10.64
CA LYS A 324 1.09 26.59 9.92
C LYS A 324 1.39 25.24 10.55
N PHE A 325 2.01 24.36 9.77
CA PHE A 325 2.65 23.16 10.29
C PHE A 325 4.16 23.39 10.39
N VAL A 326 4.74 22.86 11.45
CA VAL A 326 6.17 22.89 11.77
C VAL A 326 6.68 21.47 11.97
N VAL A 327 7.99 21.24 11.84
CA VAL A 327 8.57 19.88 11.94
C VAL A 327 8.85 19.51 13.39
N GLU A 328 9.14 20.51 14.20
CA GLU A 328 9.40 20.46 15.64
C GLU A 328 8.15 20.00 16.43
N GLU A 329 8.36 19.43 17.61
CA GLU A 329 7.26 19.10 18.53
C GLU A 329 6.75 20.36 19.26
N PHE A 330 5.65 20.94 18.78
CA PHE A 330 4.96 22.07 19.44
C PHE A 330 3.92 21.61 20.47
N ASN A 331 3.25 20.47 20.24
CA ASN A 331 2.22 19.91 21.12
C ASN A 331 2.68 18.55 21.72
N PRO A 332 3.56 18.53 22.73
CA PRO A 332 4.13 17.30 23.29
C PRO A 332 3.16 16.49 24.17
N GLU A 333 1.98 17.04 24.49
CA GLU A 333 0.99 16.38 25.34
C GLU A 333 0.58 15.00 24.82
N LYS A 334 0.34 14.06 25.74
CA LYS A 334 -0.09 12.68 25.46
C LYS A 334 0.82 11.95 24.45
N LYS A 335 2.13 12.20 24.51
CA LYS A 335 3.14 11.65 23.58
C LYS A 335 2.99 10.15 23.35
N VAL A 336 2.89 9.36 24.43
CA VAL A 336 2.76 7.89 24.35
C VAL A 336 1.52 7.47 23.55
N ILE A 337 0.36 8.08 23.85
CA ILE A 337 -0.91 7.76 23.17
C ILE A 337 -0.83 8.14 21.69
N LYS A 338 -0.26 9.30 21.36
CA LYS A 338 -0.08 9.73 19.96
C LYS A 338 0.80 8.75 19.18
N TRP A 339 1.93 8.34 19.75
CA TRP A 339 2.81 7.34 19.13
C TRP A 339 2.15 5.97 18.98
N PHE A 340 1.38 5.53 19.99
CA PHE A 340 0.60 4.30 19.91
C PHE A 340 -0.42 4.35 18.77
N ILE A 341 -1.22 5.43 18.69
CA ILE A 341 -2.19 5.62 17.60
C ILE A 341 -1.49 5.61 16.24
N MET A 342 -0.35 6.31 16.10
CA MET A 342 0.40 6.34 14.86
C MET A 342 0.89 4.94 14.45
N GLY A 343 1.40 4.15 15.40
CA GLY A 343 1.82 2.77 15.16
C GLY A 343 0.66 1.87 14.74
N VAL A 344 -0.48 1.94 15.44
CA VAL A 344 -1.69 1.20 15.08
C VAL A 344 -2.16 1.55 13.67
N VAL A 345 -2.21 2.85 13.33
CA VAL A 345 -2.60 3.29 11.99
C VAL A 345 -1.64 2.78 10.92
N GLN A 346 -0.33 2.75 11.17
CA GLN A 346 0.65 2.19 10.24
C GLN A 346 0.40 0.72 9.95
N TYR A 347 0.18 -0.09 10.99
CA TYR A 347 -0.12 -1.51 10.82
C TYR A 347 -1.49 -1.74 10.17
N LEU A 348 -2.50 -0.92 10.46
CA LEU A 348 -3.81 -1.00 9.78
C LEU A 348 -3.70 -0.71 8.28
N ILE A 349 -2.91 0.30 7.88
CA ILE A 349 -2.66 0.58 6.45
C ILE A 349 -1.96 -0.62 5.80
N TYR A 350 -0.92 -1.15 6.45
CA TYR A 350 -0.20 -2.33 5.98
C TYR A 350 -1.13 -3.55 5.83
N PHE A 351 -1.91 -3.88 6.86
CA PHE A 351 -2.83 -5.01 6.83
C PHE A 351 -3.94 -4.82 5.79
N ALA A 352 -4.44 -3.60 5.58
CA ALA A 352 -5.44 -3.35 4.54
C ALA A 352 -4.89 -3.68 3.14
N PHE A 353 -3.65 -3.26 2.83
CA PHE A 353 -3.02 -3.58 1.55
C PHE A 353 -2.67 -5.07 1.41
N ASN A 354 -2.22 -5.73 2.50
CA ASN A 354 -1.92 -7.16 2.48
C ASN A 354 -3.18 -8.02 2.38
N PHE A 355 -4.25 -7.66 3.08
CA PHE A 355 -5.53 -8.34 3.02
C PHE A 355 -6.15 -8.22 1.63
N MET A 356 -6.15 -7.00 1.06
CA MET A 356 -6.55 -6.79 -0.34
C MET A 356 -5.67 -7.61 -1.29
N GLY A 357 -4.35 -7.59 -1.09
CA GLY A 357 -3.41 -8.36 -1.89
C GLY A 357 -3.67 -9.87 -1.83
N GLY A 358 -3.86 -10.42 -0.63
CA GLY A 358 -4.14 -11.84 -0.42
C GLY A 358 -5.46 -12.28 -1.05
N ILE A 359 -6.49 -11.44 -1.00
CA ILE A 359 -7.75 -11.74 -1.71
C ILE A 359 -7.54 -11.68 -3.22
N LEU A 360 -6.84 -10.67 -3.72
CA LEU A 360 -6.55 -10.57 -5.15
C LEU A 360 -5.74 -11.77 -5.66
N LEU A 361 -4.79 -12.24 -4.86
CA LEU A 361 -4.00 -13.42 -5.15
C LEU A 361 -4.87 -14.69 -5.20
N LEU A 362 -5.76 -14.87 -4.21
CA LEU A 362 -6.59 -16.07 -4.09
C LEU A 362 -7.60 -16.20 -5.24
N PHE A 363 -8.19 -15.09 -5.69
CA PHE A 363 -9.22 -15.13 -6.73
C PHE A 363 -8.71 -14.82 -8.15
N PHE A 364 -7.62 -14.07 -8.29
CA PHE A 364 -7.16 -13.54 -9.58
C PHE A 364 -5.67 -13.78 -9.87
N GLY A 365 -4.95 -14.43 -8.96
CA GLY A 365 -3.53 -14.75 -9.12
C GLY A 365 -2.57 -13.59 -8.84
N SER A 366 -1.26 -13.88 -8.89
CA SER A 366 -0.18 -12.98 -8.46
C SER A 366 -0.03 -11.74 -9.34
N SER A 367 -0.15 -11.90 -10.67
CA SER A 367 -0.06 -10.79 -11.63
C SER A 367 -1.09 -9.70 -11.33
N MET A 368 -2.32 -10.12 -11.02
CA MET A 368 -3.42 -9.21 -10.73
C MET A 368 -3.24 -8.53 -9.36
N MET A 369 -2.83 -9.30 -8.35
CA MET A 369 -2.44 -8.76 -7.05
C MET A 369 -1.45 -7.60 -7.19
N PHE A 370 -0.37 -7.76 -7.97
CA PHE A 370 0.64 -6.72 -8.14
C PHE A 370 0.12 -5.50 -8.87
N LEU A 371 -0.63 -5.70 -9.96
CA LEU A 371 -1.15 -4.58 -10.74
C LEU A 371 -2.10 -3.72 -9.91
N ALA A 372 -3.05 -4.34 -9.21
CA ALA A 372 -4.01 -3.61 -8.39
C ALA A 372 -3.38 -2.98 -7.14
N THR A 373 -2.43 -3.65 -6.48
CA THR A 373 -1.69 -3.04 -5.36
C THR A 373 -0.81 -1.88 -5.81
N PHE A 374 -0.19 -1.96 -6.98
CA PHE A 374 0.59 -0.87 -7.58
C PHE A 374 -0.29 0.34 -7.91
N ILE A 375 -1.39 0.13 -8.63
CA ILE A 375 -2.33 1.20 -9.01
C ILE A 375 -2.94 1.83 -7.76
N GLY A 376 -3.50 1.01 -6.85
CA GLY A 376 -4.06 1.48 -5.58
C GLY A 376 -3.03 2.23 -4.73
N GLY A 377 -1.79 1.76 -4.72
CA GLY A 377 -0.66 2.40 -4.06
C GLY A 377 -0.33 3.77 -4.66
N ILE A 378 -0.24 3.92 -5.98
CA ILE A 378 0.01 5.21 -6.65
C ILE A 378 -1.09 6.22 -6.33
N LEU A 379 -2.35 5.78 -6.33
CA LEU A 379 -3.49 6.65 -6.06
C LEU A 379 -3.48 7.18 -4.63
N ALA A 380 -3.31 6.28 -3.65
CA ALA A 380 -3.24 6.66 -2.25
C ALA A 380 -1.99 7.52 -1.96
N LEU A 381 -0.86 7.24 -2.61
CA LEU A 381 0.33 8.10 -2.55
C LEU A 381 0.04 9.49 -3.12
N GLY A 382 -0.68 9.59 -4.24
CA GLY A 382 -1.11 10.85 -4.84
C GLY A 382 -1.95 11.70 -3.89
N VAL A 383 -2.92 11.08 -3.19
CA VAL A 383 -3.73 11.74 -2.16
C VAL A 383 -2.87 12.24 -1.00
N LEU A 384 -1.92 11.44 -0.53
CA LEU A 384 -0.99 11.86 0.52
C LEU A 384 -0.07 13.00 0.06
N LEU A 385 0.42 13.01 -1.18
CA LEU A 385 1.22 14.11 -1.72
C LEU A 385 0.42 15.41 -1.86
N LEU A 386 -0.87 15.33 -2.21
CA LEU A 386 -1.78 16.48 -2.20
C LEU A 386 -1.98 17.00 -0.77
N SER A 387 -2.19 16.09 0.20
CA SER A 387 -2.26 16.42 1.63
C SER A 387 -0.97 17.11 2.11
N PHE A 388 0.21 16.62 1.72
CA PHE A 388 1.49 17.24 2.04
C PHE A 388 1.60 18.67 1.51
N ASN A 389 1.20 18.89 0.25
CA ASN A 389 1.19 20.23 -0.35
C ASN A 389 0.21 21.19 0.34
N SER A 390 -0.89 20.67 0.89
CA SER A 390 -1.84 21.42 1.71
C SER A 390 -1.26 21.78 3.07
N MET A 391 -0.51 20.87 3.71
CA MET A 391 0.19 21.12 4.98
C MET A 391 1.31 22.16 4.83
N PHE A 392 2.06 22.11 3.73
CA PHE A 392 3.20 23.00 3.46
C PHE A 392 3.03 23.74 2.13
N PRO A 393 2.24 24.82 2.04
CA PRO A 393 1.98 25.54 0.79
C PRO A 393 3.25 26.24 0.23
N LYS A 394 3.30 26.48 -1.09
CA LYS A 394 4.46 27.15 -1.74
C LYS A 394 4.57 28.64 -1.38
N VAL A 395 3.46 29.28 -1.06
CA VAL A 395 3.37 30.70 -0.70
C VAL A 395 2.71 30.82 0.68
N LEU A 396 3.41 31.42 1.64
CA LEU A 396 2.92 31.70 2.99
C LEU A 396 1.76 32.72 2.94
N GLY A 397 0.71 32.52 3.72
CA GLY A 397 -0.44 33.44 3.81
C GLY A 397 -1.63 33.12 2.88
N LYS A 398 -1.43 32.41 1.76
CA LYS A 398 -2.54 31.82 0.99
C LYS A 398 -2.93 30.47 1.59
N ARG A 399 -3.73 30.50 2.66
CA ARG A 399 -4.49 29.32 3.09
C ARG A 399 -5.60 29.06 2.06
N GLN A 400 -5.25 28.64 0.85
CA GLN A 400 -6.20 27.86 0.08
C GLN A 400 -6.02 26.43 0.57
N THR A 401 -6.72 26.08 1.66
CA THR A 401 -7.09 24.69 1.87
C THR A 401 -8.02 24.32 0.72
N ILE A 402 -7.43 24.09 -0.47
CA ILE A 402 -8.18 23.64 -1.64
C ILE A 402 -8.68 22.28 -1.24
N SER A 403 -9.98 22.19 -0.95
CA SER A 403 -10.59 20.91 -0.61
C SER A 403 -10.35 19.95 -1.78
N ILE A 404 -10.11 18.65 -1.51
CA ILE A 404 -9.93 17.63 -2.56
C ILE A 404 -11.03 17.73 -3.63
N ARG A 405 -12.25 18.04 -3.19
CA ARG A 405 -13.44 18.32 -4.02
C ARG A 405 -13.21 19.43 -5.04
N GLU A 406 -12.55 20.51 -4.64
CA GLU A 406 -12.24 21.64 -5.50
C GLU A 406 -11.10 21.32 -6.48
N ILE A 407 -10.13 20.49 -6.07
CA ILE A 407 -9.09 19.97 -6.96
C ILE A 407 -9.72 19.16 -8.10
N PHE A 408 -10.63 18.23 -7.78
CA PHE A 408 -11.31 17.40 -8.79
C PHE A 408 -12.11 18.23 -9.80
N ARG A 409 -12.70 19.35 -9.36
CA ARG A 409 -13.42 20.27 -10.25
C ARG A 409 -12.48 21.17 -11.07
N LYS A 410 -11.35 21.59 -10.51
CA LYS A 410 -10.37 22.46 -11.19
C LYS A 410 -9.53 21.70 -12.22
N HIS A 411 -9.21 20.45 -11.92
CA HIS A 411 -8.47 19.53 -12.78
C HIS A 411 -9.40 18.39 -13.19
N THR A 412 -10.29 18.65 -14.14
CA THR A 412 -11.41 17.75 -14.49
C THR A 412 -10.96 16.36 -14.99
N PHE A 413 -9.85 16.26 -15.73
CA PHE A 413 -9.29 14.95 -16.11
C PHE A 413 -8.77 14.16 -14.91
N PHE A 414 -8.12 14.83 -13.94
CA PHE A 414 -7.73 14.19 -12.69
C PHE A 414 -8.97 13.74 -11.90
N GLY A 415 -10.03 14.56 -11.84
CA GLY A 415 -11.31 14.17 -11.27
C GLY A 415 -11.94 12.96 -11.98
N THR A 416 -11.88 12.92 -13.31
CA THR A 416 -12.40 11.81 -14.14
C THR A 416 -11.64 10.52 -13.88
N PHE A 417 -10.31 10.58 -13.84
CA PHE A 417 -9.47 9.44 -13.50
C PHE A 417 -9.79 8.90 -12.10
N ASN A 418 -9.94 9.77 -11.10
CA ASN A 418 -10.35 9.34 -9.75
C ASN A 418 -11.76 8.74 -9.72
N LEU A 419 -12.70 9.23 -10.56
CA LEU A 419 -14.02 8.63 -10.70
C LEU A 419 -13.96 7.22 -11.32
N LEU A 420 -13.12 7.00 -12.34
CA LEU A 420 -12.92 5.67 -12.94
C LEU A 420 -12.34 4.69 -11.92
N VAL A 421 -11.37 5.14 -11.14
CA VAL A 421 -10.78 4.37 -10.04
C VAL A 421 -11.81 4.01 -8.98
N LEU A 422 -12.64 4.98 -8.57
CA LEU A 422 -13.72 4.71 -7.63
C LEU A 422 -14.75 3.74 -8.21
N TYR A 423 -15.06 3.86 -9.50
CA TYR A 423 -15.96 2.94 -10.18
C TYR A 423 -15.41 1.51 -10.15
N ALA A 424 -14.17 1.32 -10.61
CA ALA A 424 -13.45 0.06 -10.54
C ALA A 424 -13.39 -0.50 -9.09
N GLY A 425 -13.09 0.35 -8.11
CA GLY A 425 -13.04 -0.04 -6.71
C GLY A 425 -14.39 -0.51 -6.16
N PHE A 426 -15.49 0.12 -6.57
CA PHE A 426 -16.84 -0.30 -6.17
C PHE A 426 -17.30 -1.60 -6.84
N LEU A 427 -16.86 -1.85 -8.09
CA LEU A 427 -17.07 -3.14 -8.77
C LEU A 427 -16.31 -4.27 -8.08
N LEU A 428 -15.11 -4.03 -7.53
CA LEU A 428 -14.43 -5.04 -6.71
C LEU A 428 -15.12 -5.19 -5.36
N LEU A 429 -15.46 -4.08 -4.70
CA LEU A 429 -16.03 -4.06 -3.35
C LEU A 429 -17.35 -4.85 -3.27
N SER A 430 -18.18 -4.83 -4.32
CA SER A 430 -19.39 -5.67 -4.37
C SER A 430 -19.05 -7.15 -4.26
N GLY A 431 -18.02 -7.63 -4.99
CA GLY A 431 -17.53 -9.01 -4.88
C GLY A 431 -17.04 -9.35 -3.45
N PHE A 432 -16.36 -8.43 -2.78
CA PHE A 432 -15.94 -8.64 -1.37
C PHE A 432 -17.14 -8.78 -0.42
N ILE A 433 -18.17 -7.94 -0.59
CA ILE A 433 -19.39 -8.00 0.23
C ILE A 433 -20.12 -9.34 0.04
N GLN A 434 -19.98 -9.94 -1.14
CA GLN A 434 -20.56 -11.23 -1.48
C GLN A 434 -19.74 -12.43 -1.01
N LEU A 435 -18.49 -12.27 -0.54
CA LEU A 435 -17.66 -13.40 -0.07
C LEU A 435 -18.35 -14.32 0.96
N PRO A 436 -19.14 -13.82 1.93
CA PRO A 436 -19.86 -14.69 2.84
C PRO A 436 -20.87 -15.63 2.15
N LEU A 437 -21.34 -15.29 0.93
CA LEU A 437 -22.23 -16.16 0.16
C LEU A 437 -21.56 -17.47 -0.21
N LEU A 438 -20.23 -17.53 -0.29
CA LEU A 438 -19.48 -18.76 -0.56
C LEU A 438 -19.82 -19.88 0.44
N PHE A 439 -20.15 -19.54 1.69
CA PHE A 439 -20.56 -20.53 2.70
C PHE A 439 -21.97 -21.09 2.50
N PHE A 440 -22.76 -20.48 1.61
CA PHE A 440 -24.16 -20.83 1.35
C PHE A 440 -24.43 -21.22 -0.11
N VAL A 441 -23.40 -21.27 -0.97
CA VAL A 441 -23.56 -21.58 -2.40
C VAL A 441 -24.26 -22.92 -2.62
N ASP A 442 -23.89 -23.95 -1.85
CA ASP A 442 -24.49 -25.29 -1.97
C ASP A 442 -25.95 -25.35 -1.46
N SER A 443 -26.39 -24.33 -0.71
CA SER A 443 -27.75 -24.24 -0.14
C SER A 443 -28.69 -23.34 -0.95
N LEU A 444 -28.17 -22.59 -1.94
CA LEU A 444 -28.93 -21.62 -2.71
C LEU A 444 -29.08 -22.06 -4.16
N SER A 445 -30.26 -21.86 -4.74
CA SER A 445 -30.44 -22.05 -6.19
C SER A 445 -29.61 -21.02 -6.97
N VAL A 446 -29.18 -21.37 -8.19
CA VAL A 446 -28.44 -20.47 -9.10
C VAL A 446 -29.18 -19.15 -9.30
N ILE A 447 -30.50 -19.21 -9.48
CA ILE A 447 -31.35 -18.01 -9.65
C ILE A 447 -31.27 -17.11 -8.41
N ALA A 448 -31.31 -17.69 -7.20
CA ALA A 448 -31.18 -16.91 -5.97
C ALA A 448 -29.81 -16.22 -5.89
N ILE A 449 -28.73 -16.91 -6.24
CA ILE A 449 -27.38 -16.34 -6.29
C ILE A 449 -27.33 -15.17 -7.28
N LEU A 450 -27.88 -15.32 -8.48
CA LEU A 450 -27.94 -14.27 -9.50
C LEU A 450 -28.70 -13.03 -9.02
N PHE A 451 -29.83 -13.19 -8.33
CA PHE A 451 -30.57 -12.06 -7.76
C PHE A 451 -29.79 -11.36 -6.64
N ILE A 452 -29.15 -12.12 -5.76
CA ILE A 452 -28.31 -11.53 -4.70
C ILE A 452 -27.17 -10.74 -5.33
N ASP A 453 -26.50 -11.30 -6.33
CA ASP A 453 -25.44 -10.62 -7.07
C ASP A 453 -25.94 -9.31 -7.70
N PHE A 454 -27.07 -9.36 -8.40
CA PHE A 454 -27.71 -8.19 -8.98
C PHE A 454 -28.01 -7.11 -7.93
N PHE A 455 -28.68 -7.44 -6.83
CA PHE A 455 -29.07 -6.45 -5.83
C PHE A 455 -27.86 -5.81 -5.14
N VAL A 456 -26.82 -6.60 -4.86
CA VAL A 456 -25.58 -6.07 -4.28
C VAL A 456 -24.87 -5.15 -5.28
N ASN A 457 -24.63 -5.59 -6.51
CA ASN A 457 -23.96 -4.76 -7.52
C ASN A 457 -24.74 -3.48 -7.84
N PHE A 458 -26.05 -3.59 -8.08
CA PHE A 458 -26.91 -2.45 -8.36
C PHE A 458 -26.98 -1.48 -7.17
N GLY A 459 -27.10 -2.00 -5.94
CA GLY A 459 -27.07 -1.22 -4.70
C GLY A 459 -25.75 -0.47 -4.51
N MET A 460 -24.62 -1.11 -4.81
CA MET A 460 -23.29 -0.48 -4.74
C MET A 460 -23.16 0.66 -5.77
N MET A 461 -23.74 0.50 -6.96
CA MET A 461 -23.76 1.57 -7.96
C MET A 461 -24.67 2.74 -7.57
N ILE A 462 -25.82 2.48 -6.95
CA ILE A 462 -26.66 3.53 -6.33
C ILE A 462 -25.85 4.31 -5.29
N LEU A 463 -25.17 3.58 -4.38
CA LEU A 463 -24.38 4.17 -3.32
C LEU A 463 -23.25 5.05 -3.89
N LEU A 464 -22.55 4.58 -4.92
CA LEU A 464 -21.49 5.34 -5.56
C LEU A 464 -22.04 6.59 -6.25
N TRP A 465 -22.92 6.41 -7.25
CA TRP A 465 -23.27 7.45 -8.20
C TRP A 465 -24.35 8.41 -7.67
N LEU A 466 -25.27 7.96 -6.81
CA LEU A 466 -26.34 8.82 -6.29
C LEU A 466 -26.08 9.35 -4.88
N VAL A 467 -25.14 8.77 -4.13
CA VAL A 467 -24.83 9.21 -2.75
C VAL A 467 -23.41 9.76 -2.64
N ILE A 468 -22.38 8.96 -2.91
CA ILE A 468 -20.97 9.32 -2.63
C ILE A 468 -20.47 10.41 -3.58
N VAL A 469 -20.63 10.22 -4.89
CA VAL A 469 -20.19 11.19 -5.91
C VAL A 469 -20.81 12.58 -5.69
N PRO A 470 -22.14 12.73 -5.55
CA PRO A 470 -22.75 14.05 -5.33
C PRO A 470 -22.54 14.61 -3.91
N ARG A 471 -22.67 13.81 -2.84
CA ARG A 471 -22.60 14.35 -1.45
C ARG A 471 -21.17 14.43 -0.92
N SER A 472 -20.36 13.40 -1.15
CA SER A 472 -19.01 13.30 -0.60
C SER A 472 -17.97 13.97 -1.49
N LEU A 473 -18.06 13.85 -2.82
CA LEU A 473 -17.13 14.51 -3.75
C LEU A 473 -17.64 15.87 -4.26
N GLY A 474 -18.95 16.07 -4.33
CA GLY A 474 -19.54 17.30 -4.87
C GLY A 474 -19.24 17.45 -6.36
N LEU A 475 -19.31 16.35 -7.11
CA LEU A 475 -19.14 16.31 -8.56
C LEU A 475 -20.50 16.02 -9.24
N PRO A 476 -20.75 16.55 -10.46
CA PRO A 476 -19.84 17.41 -11.23
C PRO A 476 -19.91 18.89 -10.83
N HIS A 477 -21.02 19.38 -10.25
CA HIS A 477 -21.33 20.80 -10.06
C HIS A 477 -21.39 21.29 -8.60
N GLY A 478 -20.60 20.68 -7.70
CA GLY A 478 -20.66 21.01 -6.27
C GLY A 478 -21.69 20.17 -5.52
N LYS A 479 -21.86 20.46 -4.23
CA LYS A 479 -22.91 19.81 -3.42
C LYS A 479 -24.26 20.36 -3.84
N LYS A 480 -25.14 19.48 -4.32
CA LYS A 480 -26.50 19.80 -4.75
C LYS A 480 -27.47 18.78 -4.14
N HIS A 481 -28.74 19.16 -4.02
CA HIS A 481 -29.76 18.20 -3.62
C HIS A 481 -29.94 17.14 -4.71
N LEU A 482 -30.35 15.92 -4.35
CA LEU A 482 -30.42 14.79 -5.28
C LEU A 482 -31.27 15.11 -6.52
N LYS A 483 -32.40 15.80 -6.34
CA LYS A 483 -33.29 16.24 -7.43
C LYS A 483 -32.60 17.17 -8.44
N GLU A 484 -31.71 18.05 -7.98
CA GLU A 484 -30.94 18.93 -8.86
C GLU A 484 -29.80 18.18 -9.52
N TYR A 485 -29.12 17.30 -8.78
CA TYR A 485 -28.05 16.46 -9.30
C TYR A 485 -28.52 15.59 -10.48
N ILE A 486 -29.64 14.90 -10.32
CA ILE A 486 -30.27 14.05 -11.34
C ILE A 486 -30.56 14.86 -12.62
N LYS A 487 -31.05 16.10 -12.49
CA LYS A 487 -31.24 17.01 -13.63
C LYS A 487 -29.92 17.40 -14.29
N ILE A 488 -28.88 17.69 -13.50
CA ILE A 488 -27.56 18.10 -14.00
C ILE A 488 -26.89 16.99 -14.81
N ILE A 489 -27.02 15.74 -14.38
CA ILE A 489 -26.47 14.59 -15.11
C ILE A 489 -27.31 14.19 -16.33
N GLY A 490 -28.40 14.90 -16.63
CA GLY A 490 -29.21 14.68 -17.83
C GLY A 490 -30.41 13.72 -17.65
N ILE A 491 -30.81 13.41 -16.42
CA ILE A 491 -32.10 12.76 -16.16
C ILE A 491 -33.11 13.87 -15.87
N LYS A 492 -33.77 14.37 -16.93
CA LYS A 492 -34.77 15.43 -16.83
C LYS A 492 -36.06 15.01 -17.54
N ASN A 493 -37.19 15.40 -16.96
CA ASN A 493 -38.48 15.31 -17.64
C ASN A 493 -38.75 16.65 -18.34
N ASP A 494 -38.41 16.74 -19.63
CA ASP A 494 -38.53 17.95 -20.44
C ASP A 494 -39.60 17.83 -21.54
N GLY A 495 -40.56 16.93 -21.37
CA GLY A 495 -41.63 16.66 -22.35
C GLY A 495 -41.16 15.93 -23.61
N LYS A 496 -39.84 15.74 -23.80
CA LYS A 496 -39.24 15.03 -24.95
C LYS A 496 -38.94 13.56 -24.65
N LEU A 497 -39.53 13.00 -23.58
CA LEU A 497 -39.27 11.63 -23.11
C LEU A 497 -39.59 10.59 -24.19
N VAL A 498 -40.77 10.68 -24.80
CA VAL A 498 -41.22 9.75 -25.85
C VAL A 498 -40.25 9.73 -27.03
N ARG A 499 -39.86 10.91 -27.54
CA ARG A 499 -38.86 11.05 -28.60
C ARG A 499 -37.52 10.41 -28.20
N ASN A 500 -37.06 10.63 -26.98
CA ASN A 500 -35.79 10.09 -26.50
C ASN A 500 -35.84 8.55 -26.36
N ILE A 501 -36.98 7.98 -25.95
CA ILE A 501 -37.17 6.52 -25.94
C ILE A 501 -37.10 5.97 -27.37
N PHE A 502 -37.85 6.56 -28.31
CA PHE A 502 -37.82 6.13 -29.72
C PHE A 502 -36.45 6.30 -30.38
N LEU A 503 -35.69 7.34 -30.01
CA LEU A 503 -34.31 7.50 -30.47
C LEU A 503 -33.41 6.36 -29.99
N GLY A 504 -33.52 5.98 -28.70
CA GLY A 504 -32.78 4.84 -28.15
C GLY A 504 -33.12 3.55 -28.88
N ILE A 505 -34.41 3.23 -29.00
CA ILE A 505 -34.93 2.04 -29.71
C ILE A 505 -34.48 2.04 -31.18
N GLY A 506 -34.58 3.17 -31.87
CA GLY A 506 -34.18 3.29 -33.28
C GLY A 506 -32.69 3.04 -33.48
N CYS A 507 -31.84 3.58 -32.61
CA CYS A 507 -30.41 3.28 -32.63
C CYS A 507 -30.12 1.81 -32.31
N SER A 508 -30.86 1.17 -31.39
CA SER A 508 -30.71 -0.27 -31.11
C SER A 508 -31.09 -1.11 -32.33
N GLY A 509 -32.17 -0.76 -33.02
CA GLY A 509 -32.55 -1.41 -34.27
C GLY A 509 -31.46 -1.33 -35.34
N ILE A 510 -30.83 -0.16 -35.50
CA ILE A 510 -29.68 0.01 -36.40
C ILE A 510 -28.53 -0.92 -35.99
N PHE A 511 -28.21 -0.97 -34.69
CA PHE A 511 -27.19 -1.86 -34.17
C PHE A 511 -27.50 -3.32 -34.53
N PHE A 512 -28.70 -3.82 -34.22
CA PHE A 512 -29.10 -5.20 -34.50
C PHE A 512 -29.03 -5.54 -35.99
N ILE A 513 -29.48 -4.65 -36.86
CA ILE A 513 -29.42 -4.85 -38.31
C ILE A 513 -27.96 -4.93 -38.79
N CYS A 514 -27.11 -4.01 -38.34
CA CYS A 514 -25.68 -4.03 -38.68
C CYS A 514 -24.99 -5.30 -38.19
N THR A 515 -25.23 -5.69 -36.95
CA THR A 515 -24.66 -6.91 -36.34
C THR A 515 -25.15 -8.15 -37.06
N TYR A 516 -26.45 -8.25 -37.37
CA TYR A 516 -27.01 -9.38 -38.11
C TYR A 516 -26.39 -9.53 -39.52
N ILE A 517 -26.32 -8.43 -40.29
CA ILE A 517 -25.74 -8.45 -41.63
C ILE A 517 -24.27 -8.87 -41.58
N THR A 518 -23.50 -8.26 -40.68
CA THR A 518 -22.06 -8.55 -40.57
C THR A 518 -21.76 -9.93 -39.99
N ALA A 519 -22.60 -10.44 -39.08
CA ALA A 519 -22.51 -11.82 -38.58
C ALA A 519 -22.66 -12.84 -39.71
N ASN A 520 -23.64 -12.66 -40.60
CA ASN A 520 -23.84 -13.52 -41.78
C ASN A 520 -22.80 -13.30 -42.89
N THR A 521 -22.16 -12.12 -42.93
CA THR A 521 -21.16 -11.79 -43.95
C THR A 521 -19.78 -12.34 -43.59
N PHE A 522 -19.38 -12.22 -42.33
CA PHE A 522 -18.03 -12.58 -41.87
C PHE A 522 -17.96 -13.93 -41.16
N GLY A 523 -19.10 -14.47 -40.71
CA GLY A 523 -19.16 -15.75 -40.00
C GLY A 523 -20.45 -16.51 -40.30
N ASN A 524 -20.70 -17.53 -39.49
CA ASN A 524 -21.91 -18.34 -39.56
C ASN A 524 -22.80 -17.99 -38.38
N TYR A 525 -23.83 -17.20 -38.65
CA TYR A 525 -24.81 -16.78 -37.65
C TYR A 525 -25.77 -17.92 -37.31
N VAL A 526 -26.04 -18.11 -36.02
CA VAL A 526 -27.00 -19.09 -35.52
C VAL A 526 -28.09 -18.37 -34.73
N PHE A 527 -29.32 -18.44 -35.24
CA PHE A 527 -30.47 -17.92 -34.51
C PHE A 527 -30.87 -18.89 -33.39
N ASP A 528 -30.76 -18.45 -32.15
CA ASP A 528 -31.15 -19.23 -30.98
C ASP A 528 -31.82 -18.33 -29.93
N LEU A 529 -33.12 -18.57 -29.69
CA LEU A 529 -33.90 -17.82 -28.70
C LEU A 529 -33.56 -18.21 -27.27
N ASP A 530 -33.00 -19.41 -27.05
CA ASP A 530 -32.67 -19.90 -25.71
C ASP A 530 -31.52 -19.09 -25.08
N VAL A 531 -30.71 -18.40 -25.89
CA VAL A 531 -29.68 -17.46 -25.43
C VAL A 531 -30.28 -16.40 -24.49
N ILE A 532 -31.48 -15.88 -24.80
CA ILE A 532 -32.12 -14.81 -24.02
C ILE A 532 -33.41 -15.24 -23.31
N PHE A 533 -34.07 -16.33 -23.71
CA PHE A 533 -35.30 -16.83 -23.07
C PHE A 533 -35.11 -18.15 -22.32
N GLY A 534 -33.93 -18.77 -22.44
CA GLY A 534 -33.59 -19.98 -21.70
C GLY A 534 -33.58 -19.78 -20.19
N THR A 535 -33.58 -20.89 -19.45
CA THR A 535 -33.51 -20.86 -17.99
C THR A 535 -32.06 -20.64 -17.53
N PRO A 536 -31.78 -19.62 -16.68
CA PRO A 536 -30.44 -19.36 -16.14
C PRO A 536 -29.90 -20.59 -15.41
N GLY A 537 -28.63 -20.92 -15.65
CA GLY A 537 -27.96 -22.08 -15.05
C GLY A 537 -28.21 -23.42 -15.75
N SER A 538 -28.86 -23.43 -16.91
CA SER A 538 -28.93 -24.61 -17.78
C SER A 538 -27.66 -24.76 -18.63
N SER A 539 -27.38 -25.96 -19.14
CA SER A 539 -26.19 -26.24 -19.98
C SER A 539 -26.18 -25.46 -21.30
N VAL A 540 -27.33 -24.93 -21.73
CA VAL A 540 -27.53 -24.21 -22.99
C VAL A 540 -27.48 -22.69 -22.78
N SER A 541 -27.88 -22.19 -21.60
CA SER A 541 -27.94 -20.73 -21.34
C SER A 541 -27.55 -20.40 -19.90
N PHE A 542 -26.34 -19.85 -19.73
CA PHE A 542 -25.82 -19.48 -18.41
C PHE A 542 -26.67 -18.37 -17.74
N LEU A 543 -27.10 -17.36 -18.51
CA LEU A 543 -27.90 -16.23 -17.99
C LEU A 543 -29.35 -16.20 -18.50
N GLY A 544 -29.66 -16.68 -19.71
CA GLY A 544 -31.04 -16.75 -20.21
C GLY A 544 -31.85 -15.47 -20.04
N TRP A 545 -33.10 -15.61 -19.57
CA TRP A 545 -33.98 -14.46 -19.30
C TRP A 545 -33.45 -13.48 -18.25
N PHE A 546 -32.48 -13.90 -17.43
CA PHE A 546 -31.85 -13.03 -16.44
C PHE A 546 -30.99 -11.93 -17.09
N LEU A 547 -30.64 -12.05 -18.38
CA LEU A 547 -30.01 -10.98 -19.17
C LEU A 547 -30.79 -9.66 -19.11
N PHE A 548 -32.13 -9.72 -19.12
CA PHE A 548 -32.98 -8.53 -19.03
C PHE A 548 -32.88 -7.81 -17.68
N ILE A 549 -32.42 -8.51 -16.63
CA ILE A 549 -32.26 -7.95 -15.29
C ILE A 549 -30.82 -7.49 -15.09
N ILE A 550 -29.85 -8.39 -15.29
CA ILE A 550 -28.44 -8.09 -15.01
C ILE A 550 -27.91 -6.94 -15.87
N MET A 551 -28.36 -6.82 -17.13
CA MET A 551 -27.91 -5.76 -18.04
C MET A 551 -28.47 -4.37 -17.72
N LEU A 552 -29.37 -4.25 -16.75
CA LEU A 552 -29.73 -2.95 -16.17
C LEU A 552 -28.54 -2.30 -15.47
N ILE A 553 -27.58 -3.09 -14.95
CA ILE A 553 -26.41 -2.57 -14.27
C ILE A 553 -25.53 -1.75 -15.24
N PRO A 554 -24.93 -2.34 -16.30
CA PRO A 554 -24.12 -1.57 -17.25
C PRO A 554 -24.96 -0.53 -17.99
N GLY A 555 -26.14 -0.91 -18.50
CA GLY A 555 -27.00 -0.03 -19.30
C GLY A 555 -27.41 1.27 -18.59
N ILE A 556 -27.59 1.26 -17.26
CA ILE A 556 -27.88 2.47 -16.49
C ILE A 556 -26.59 3.12 -15.97
N TRP A 557 -25.74 2.36 -15.27
CA TRP A 557 -24.68 2.95 -14.47
C TRP A 557 -23.44 3.36 -15.27
N GLU A 558 -23.19 2.74 -16.41
CA GLU A 558 -22.17 3.21 -17.33
C GLU A 558 -22.59 4.52 -18.01
N GLU A 559 -23.87 4.66 -18.37
CA GLU A 559 -24.36 5.92 -18.93
C GLU A 559 -24.38 7.04 -17.89
N VAL A 560 -24.81 6.75 -16.66
CA VAL A 560 -24.74 7.71 -15.55
C VAL A 560 -23.30 8.14 -15.28
N SER A 561 -22.35 7.21 -15.26
CA SER A 561 -20.95 7.49 -14.96
C SER A 561 -20.25 8.26 -16.07
N PHE A 562 -20.21 7.72 -17.28
CA PHE A 562 -19.46 8.29 -18.40
C PHE A 562 -20.17 9.54 -18.95
N ARG A 563 -21.46 9.46 -19.27
CA ARG A 563 -22.18 10.57 -19.93
C ARG A 563 -22.67 11.56 -18.90
N GLY A 564 -23.36 11.06 -17.87
CA GLY A 564 -23.99 11.91 -16.87
C GLY A 564 -22.99 12.70 -16.05
N VAL A 565 -21.98 12.03 -15.49
CA VAL A 565 -21.01 12.64 -14.58
C VAL A 565 -19.74 13.09 -15.30
N MET A 566 -19.04 12.21 -16.02
CA MET A 566 -17.69 12.50 -16.54
C MET A 566 -17.70 13.48 -17.71
N ILE A 567 -18.59 13.34 -18.70
CA ILE A 567 -18.74 14.35 -19.77
C ILE A 567 -19.13 15.70 -19.14
N THR A 568 -20.14 15.72 -18.27
CA THR A 568 -20.59 16.94 -17.59
C THR A 568 -19.49 17.60 -16.75
N LEU A 569 -18.62 16.82 -16.09
CA LEU A 569 -17.46 17.32 -15.35
C LEU A 569 -16.43 17.96 -16.29
N ASN A 570 -16.08 17.28 -17.39
CA ASN A 570 -15.04 17.77 -18.31
C ASN A 570 -15.48 18.97 -19.15
N MET A 571 -16.77 19.08 -19.48
CA MET A 571 -17.34 20.24 -20.17
C MET A 571 -17.24 21.54 -19.36
N ARG A 572 -16.88 21.48 -18.07
CA ARG A 572 -16.62 22.68 -17.25
C ARG A 572 -15.33 23.41 -17.63
N LYS A 573 -14.39 22.71 -18.27
CA LYS A 573 -13.05 23.22 -18.55
C LYS A 573 -12.63 23.05 -20.00
N TYR A 574 -13.09 21.99 -20.65
CA TYR A 574 -12.73 21.66 -22.02
C TYR A 574 -13.92 21.86 -22.94
N SER A 575 -13.63 21.99 -24.25
CA SER A 575 -14.67 22.07 -25.26
C SER A 575 -15.56 20.82 -25.21
N ARG A 576 -16.82 20.97 -25.65
CA ARG A 576 -17.77 19.86 -25.80
C ARG A 576 -17.16 18.70 -26.59
N THR A 577 -16.47 19.01 -27.70
CA THR A 577 -15.81 18.02 -28.56
C THR A 577 -14.68 17.30 -27.84
N THR A 578 -13.86 18.02 -27.07
CA THR A 578 -12.77 17.41 -26.29
C THR A 578 -13.31 16.47 -25.20
N ALA A 579 -14.30 16.92 -24.43
CA ALA A 579 -14.92 16.10 -23.39
C ALA A 579 -15.58 14.83 -23.98
N PHE A 580 -16.27 14.98 -25.10
CA PHE A 580 -16.86 13.90 -25.87
C PHE A 580 -15.85 12.84 -26.31
N ILE A 581 -14.77 13.26 -26.99
CA ILE A 581 -13.75 12.34 -27.51
C ILE A 581 -13.06 11.61 -26.36
N VAL A 582 -12.58 12.35 -25.36
CA VAL A 582 -11.81 11.76 -24.24
C VAL A 582 -12.64 10.74 -23.48
N VAL A 583 -13.90 11.08 -23.14
CA VAL A 583 -14.73 10.15 -22.35
C VAL A 583 -15.17 8.94 -23.16
N SER A 584 -15.38 9.07 -24.48
CA SER A 584 -15.69 7.93 -25.36
C SER A 584 -14.51 6.95 -25.46
N LEU A 585 -13.27 7.46 -25.55
CA LEU A 585 -12.07 6.62 -25.52
C LEU A 585 -11.87 5.96 -24.15
N LEU A 586 -12.10 6.71 -23.06
CA LEU A 586 -12.02 6.16 -21.70
C LEU A 586 -13.06 5.06 -21.44
N PHE A 587 -14.23 5.16 -22.06
CA PHE A 587 -15.27 4.12 -21.99
C PHE A 587 -14.78 2.79 -22.59
N GLY A 588 -14.14 2.83 -23.77
CA GLY A 588 -13.48 1.64 -24.32
C GLY A 588 -12.37 1.13 -23.41
N LEU A 589 -11.43 2.00 -22.99
CA LEU A 589 -10.30 1.62 -22.15
C LEU A 589 -10.71 1.02 -20.79
N PHE A 590 -11.87 1.41 -20.25
CA PHE A 590 -12.37 0.87 -18.99
C PHE A 590 -12.64 -0.64 -19.07
N HIS A 591 -12.91 -1.19 -20.25
CA HIS A 591 -13.13 -2.62 -20.45
C HIS A 591 -11.88 -3.48 -20.26
N TYR A 592 -10.68 -2.89 -20.20
CA TYR A 592 -9.50 -3.63 -19.72
C TYR A 592 -9.65 -4.14 -18.29
N PHE A 593 -10.59 -3.59 -17.52
CA PHE A 593 -10.97 -4.11 -16.22
C PHE A 593 -11.50 -5.57 -16.29
N ASN A 594 -12.02 -6.01 -17.44
CA ASN A 594 -12.48 -7.39 -17.63
C ASN A 594 -11.33 -8.41 -17.63
N LEU A 595 -10.10 -7.99 -17.92
CA LEU A 595 -8.91 -8.85 -17.76
C LEU A 595 -8.74 -9.31 -16.32
N LEU A 596 -9.13 -8.47 -15.36
CA LEU A 596 -9.07 -8.79 -13.95
C LEU A 596 -10.06 -9.91 -13.60
N GLY A 597 -11.20 -9.97 -14.29
CA GLY A 597 -12.17 -11.06 -14.19
C GLY A 597 -11.79 -12.31 -14.99
N GLY A 598 -10.56 -12.41 -15.52
CA GLY A 598 -10.09 -13.58 -16.27
C GLY A 598 -10.38 -13.57 -17.77
N SER A 599 -10.83 -12.45 -18.34
CA SER A 599 -11.14 -12.35 -19.77
C SER A 599 -9.89 -12.50 -20.65
N ASN A 600 -10.05 -13.08 -21.84
CA ASN A 600 -8.96 -13.24 -22.81
C ASN A 600 -8.45 -11.88 -23.32
N LEU A 601 -7.12 -11.71 -23.41
CA LEU A 601 -6.49 -10.45 -23.83
C LEU A 601 -6.87 -10.01 -25.25
N PHE A 602 -6.90 -10.93 -26.20
CA PHE A 602 -7.25 -10.63 -27.59
C PHE A 602 -8.71 -10.19 -27.72
N ALA A 603 -9.63 -10.95 -27.13
CA ALA A 603 -11.05 -10.59 -27.11
C ALA A 603 -11.29 -9.24 -26.42
N THR A 604 -10.58 -8.98 -25.32
CA THR A 604 -10.67 -7.71 -24.58
C THR A 604 -10.14 -6.54 -25.40
N ASN A 605 -9.06 -6.72 -26.18
CA ASN A 605 -8.58 -5.67 -27.09
C ASN A 605 -9.63 -5.29 -28.14
N LEU A 606 -10.31 -6.29 -28.72
CA LEU A 606 -11.41 -6.02 -29.66
C LEU A 606 -12.57 -5.30 -28.95
N GLN A 607 -12.91 -5.71 -27.72
CA GLN A 607 -13.90 -5.05 -26.88
C GLN A 607 -13.59 -3.59 -26.63
N VAL A 608 -12.36 -3.27 -26.23
CA VAL A 608 -11.92 -1.89 -26.02
C VAL A 608 -12.14 -1.03 -27.26
N ILE A 609 -11.85 -1.56 -28.45
CA ILE A 609 -12.01 -0.84 -29.72
C ILE A 609 -13.49 -0.60 -30.04
N TYR A 610 -14.32 -1.66 -30.09
CA TYR A 610 -15.72 -1.48 -30.46
C TYR A 610 -16.53 -0.74 -29.39
N ALA A 611 -16.20 -0.93 -28.11
CA ALA A 611 -16.83 -0.19 -27.02
C ALA A 611 -16.47 1.30 -27.10
N ALA A 612 -15.23 1.68 -27.47
CA ALA A 612 -14.90 3.07 -27.72
C ALA A 612 -15.73 3.68 -28.87
N LEU A 613 -15.95 2.92 -29.95
CA LEU A 613 -16.77 3.33 -31.11
C LEU A 613 -18.24 3.55 -30.73
N LEU A 614 -18.86 2.60 -30.02
CA LEU A 614 -20.18 2.76 -29.42
C LEU A 614 -20.20 3.90 -28.40
N GLY A 615 -19.06 4.11 -27.73
CA GLY A 615 -18.74 5.21 -26.85
C GLY A 615 -19.12 6.56 -27.46
N PHE A 616 -18.67 6.78 -28.70
CA PHE A 616 -18.98 7.97 -29.49
C PHE A 616 -20.47 8.08 -29.84
N LEU A 617 -21.16 6.98 -30.17
CA LEU A 617 -22.61 7.01 -30.42
C LEU A 617 -23.40 7.44 -29.18
N PHE A 618 -23.14 6.79 -28.04
CA PHE A 618 -23.85 7.07 -26.79
C PHE A 618 -23.56 8.50 -26.29
N GLY A 619 -22.31 8.95 -26.44
CA GLY A 619 -21.91 10.32 -26.12
C GLY A 619 -22.57 11.35 -27.05
N TYR A 620 -22.70 11.05 -28.34
CA TYR A 620 -23.36 11.91 -29.32
C TYR A 620 -24.85 12.06 -29.01
N LEU A 621 -25.53 10.95 -28.70
CA LEU A 621 -26.92 10.95 -28.23
C LEU A 621 -27.12 11.84 -27.01
N PHE A 622 -26.28 11.67 -25.99
CA PHE A 622 -26.34 12.47 -24.77
C PHE A 622 -26.15 13.97 -25.06
N ILE A 623 -25.14 14.32 -25.86
CA ILE A 623 -24.83 15.72 -26.17
C ILE A 623 -25.93 16.39 -26.99
N LYS A 624 -26.52 15.68 -27.97
CA LYS A 624 -27.57 16.22 -28.83
C LYS A 624 -28.91 16.34 -28.13
N THR A 625 -29.26 15.35 -27.29
CA THR A 625 -30.55 15.34 -26.59
C THR A 625 -30.52 16.05 -25.23
N LYS A 626 -29.32 16.27 -24.66
CA LYS A 626 -29.10 16.70 -23.27
C LYS A 626 -29.81 15.77 -22.27
N SER A 627 -29.97 14.49 -22.62
CA SER A 627 -30.71 13.47 -21.87
C SER A 627 -29.92 12.16 -21.83
N LEU A 628 -29.93 11.47 -20.68
CA LEU A 628 -29.35 10.13 -20.55
C LEU A 628 -30.28 9.02 -21.06
N ILE A 629 -31.59 9.26 -21.07
CA ILE A 629 -32.59 8.26 -21.45
C ILE A 629 -32.31 7.56 -22.78
N PRO A 630 -32.00 8.26 -23.90
CA PRO A 630 -31.80 7.56 -25.16
C PRO A 630 -30.55 6.66 -25.13
N SER A 631 -29.48 7.10 -24.46
CA SER A 631 -28.26 6.31 -24.33
C SER A 631 -28.46 5.10 -23.40
N ILE A 632 -29.20 5.26 -22.30
CA ILE A 632 -29.55 4.15 -21.38
C ILE A 632 -30.36 3.09 -22.12
N ILE A 633 -31.40 3.50 -22.85
CA ILE A 633 -32.24 2.56 -23.60
C ILE A 633 -31.40 1.84 -24.67
N LEU A 634 -30.59 2.59 -25.43
CA LEU A 634 -29.73 2.01 -26.44
C LEU A 634 -28.78 0.95 -25.85
N HIS A 635 -28.02 1.34 -24.83
CA HIS A 635 -27.03 0.49 -24.20
C HIS A 635 -27.68 -0.74 -23.55
N TYR A 636 -28.75 -0.56 -22.78
CA TYR A 636 -29.48 -1.67 -22.17
C TYR A 636 -29.98 -2.69 -23.20
N LEU A 637 -30.58 -2.22 -24.30
CA LEU A 637 -31.09 -3.12 -25.35
C LEU A 637 -29.95 -3.80 -26.13
N VAL A 638 -28.83 -3.11 -26.36
CA VAL A 638 -27.64 -3.71 -26.97
C VAL A 638 -27.08 -4.82 -26.09
N ASP A 639 -26.98 -4.61 -24.78
CA ASP A 639 -26.40 -5.60 -23.89
C ASP A 639 -27.33 -6.80 -23.61
N SER A 640 -28.64 -6.54 -23.52
CA SER A 640 -29.63 -7.59 -23.26
C SER A 640 -30.05 -8.33 -24.54
N LEU A 641 -30.69 -7.63 -25.48
CA LEU A 641 -31.19 -8.24 -26.72
C LEU A 641 -30.10 -8.49 -27.76
N GLY A 642 -29.00 -7.73 -27.73
CA GLY A 642 -27.91 -7.89 -28.70
C GLY A 642 -27.26 -9.27 -28.65
N GLN A 643 -27.36 -10.00 -27.52
CA GLN A 643 -26.85 -11.37 -27.40
C GLN A 643 -27.40 -12.32 -28.46
N LEU A 644 -28.65 -12.10 -28.91
CA LEU A 644 -29.23 -12.86 -30.03
C LEU A 644 -28.42 -12.73 -31.32
N PHE A 645 -27.88 -11.53 -31.58
CA PHE A 645 -27.17 -11.20 -32.81
C PHE A 645 -25.66 -11.48 -32.72
N LEU A 646 -25.15 -11.74 -31.51
CA LEU A 646 -23.75 -12.07 -31.24
C LEU A 646 -23.45 -13.57 -31.40
N ASN A 647 -24.47 -14.42 -31.53
CA ASN A 647 -24.32 -15.87 -31.68
C ASN A 647 -23.83 -16.24 -33.10
N ALA A 648 -22.55 -16.01 -33.36
CA ALA A 648 -21.91 -16.30 -34.64
C ALA A 648 -20.53 -16.95 -34.44
N THR A 649 -20.22 -17.93 -35.28
CA THR A 649 -18.90 -18.59 -35.31
C THR A 649 -18.06 -18.07 -36.47
N PHE A 650 -16.75 -17.93 -36.26
CA PHE A 650 -15.81 -17.41 -37.26
C PHE A 650 -14.67 -18.40 -37.48
N ASP A 651 -14.26 -18.59 -38.73
CA ASP A 651 -13.23 -19.57 -39.09
C ASP A 651 -11.81 -19.09 -38.74
N ASN A 652 -11.64 -17.76 -38.64
CA ASN A 652 -10.34 -17.16 -38.35
C ASN A 652 -10.43 -15.85 -37.57
N ILE A 653 -9.26 -15.42 -37.09
CA ILE A 653 -9.10 -14.22 -36.27
C ILE A 653 -9.39 -12.92 -37.03
N ILE A 654 -9.21 -12.91 -38.36
CA ILE A 654 -9.45 -11.73 -39.20
C ILE A 654 -10.96 -11.50 -39.30
N GLN A 655 -11.75 -12.52 -39.61
CA GLN A 655 -13.21 -12.47 -39.64
C GLN A 655 -13.77 -12.02 -38.29
N THR A 656 -13.28 -12.60 -37.19
CA THR A 656 -13.66 -12.21 -35.82
C THR A 656 -13.37 -10.72 -35.57
N SER A 657 -12.20 -10.25 -35.98
CA SER A 657 -11.79 -8.85 -35.82
C SER A 657 -12.64 -7.89 -36.65
N LEU A 658 -12.96 -8.27 -37.89
CA LEU A 658 -13.80 -7.49 -38.79
C LEU A 658 -15.23 -7.40 -38.25
N PHE A 659 -15.81 -8.51 -37.80
CA PHE A 659 -17.12 -8.51 -37.16
C PHE A 659 -17.14 -7.61 -35.92
N ALA A 660 -16.16 -7.74 -35.02
CA ALA A 660 -16.10 -6.93 -33.81
C ALA A 660 -15.95 -5.43 -34.12
N ILE A 661 -14.99 -5.04 -34.97
CA ILE A 661 -14.69 -3.63 -35.22
C ILE A 661 -15.74 -2.97 -36.12
N ILE A 662 -16.16 -3.65 -37.20
CA ILE A 662 -17.08 -3.08 -38.19
C ILE A 662 -18.53 -3.32 -37.78
N GLY A 663 -18.87 -4.55 -37.43
CA GLY A 663 -20.24 -4.99 -37.14
C GLY A 663 -20.78 -4.52 -35.80
N LEU A 664 -19.96 -4.54 -34.75
CA LEU A 664 -20.36 -4.06 -33.41
C LEU A 664 -20.00 -2.59 -33.17
N GLY A 665 -18.89 -2.12 -33.75
CA GLY A 665 -18.37 -0.79 -33.51
C GLY A 665 -18.79 0.23 -34.57
N LEU A 666 -18.12 0.18 -35.72
CA LEU A 666 -18.06 1.28 -36.69
C LEU A 666 -19.40 1.54 -37.37
N LEU A 667 -20.03 0.51 -37.95
CA LEU A 667 -21.29 0.69 -38.70
C LEU A 667 -22.43 1.15 -37.78
N PRO A 668 -22.71 0.51 -36.63
CA PRO A 668 -23.72 1.00 -35.71
C PRO A 668 -23.44 2.43 -35.24
N ALA A 669 -22.18 2.76 -34.93
CA ALA A 669 -21.83 4.08 -34.45
C ALA A 669 -22.07 5.17 -35.52
N VAL A 670 -21.59 4.97 -36.74
CA VAL A 670 -21.74 5.96 -37.83
C VAL A 670 -23.19 6.11 -38.24
N LEU A 671 -23.89 5.00 -38.53
CA LEU A 671 -25.29 5.04 -38.96
C LEU A 671 -26.21 5.56 -37.84
N GLY A 672 -25.95 5.16 -36.59
CA GLY A 672 -26.65 5.69 -35.42
C GLY A 672 -26.46 7.20 -35.26
N MET A 673 -25.22 7.71 -35.38
CA MET A 673 -24.96 9.15 -35.30
C MET A 673 -25.62 9.92 -36.45
N LEU A 674 -25.64 9.36 -37.67
CA LEU A 674 -26.35 9.95 -38.81
C LEU A 674 -27.86 9.99 -38.57
N PHE A 675 -28.44 8.88 -38.09
CA PHE A 675 -29.86 8.82 -37.71
C PHE A 675 -30.22 9.89 -36.67
N VAL A 676 -29.42 10.01 -35.61
CA VAL A 676 -29.61 11.04 -34.57
C VAL A 676 -29.50 12.45 -35.15
N LYS A 677 -28.55 12.69 -36.06
CA LYS A 677 -28.39 13.99 -36.72
C LYS A 677 -29.59 14.35 -37.58
N LEU A 678 -30.21 13.38 -38.26
CA LEU A 678 -31.39 13.59 -39.09
C LEU A 678 -32.66 13.84 -38.26
N VAL A 679 -32.84 13.11 -37.16
CA VAL A 679 -34.03 13.20 -36.30
C VAL A 679 -33.97 14.40 -35.35
N VAL A 680 -32.79 14.73 -34.81
CA VAL A 680 -32.60 15.81 -33.84
C VAL A 680 -32.05 17.05 -34.55
N LYS A 681 -32.96 17.96 -34.94
CA LYS A 681 -32.59 19.27 -35.50
C LYS A 681 -31.71 20.06 -34.51
N GLU A 682 -30.66 20.71 -35.01
CA GLU A 682 -29.80 21.56 -34.19
C GLU A 682 -30.60 22.76 -33.66
N GLU A 683 -30.64 22.93 -32.34
CA GLU A 683 -31.06 24.22 -31.76
C GLU A 683 -30.01 25.27 -32.19
N PRO A 684 -30.43 26.44 -32.71
CA PRO A 684 -29.49 27.48 -33.12
C PRO A 684 -28.56 27.83 -31.95
N LYS A 685 -27.27 28.02 -32.25
CA LYS A 685 -26.26 28.39 -31.27
C LYS A 685 -26.74 29.62 -30.48
N GLN A 686 -27.23 29.43 -29.27
CA GLN A 686 -27.22 30.49 -28.28
C GLN A 686 -25.76 30.79 -27.99
N ILE A 687 -25.29 31.91 -28.53
CA ILE A 687 -24.05 32.56 -28.15
C ILE A 687 -24.14 32.77 -26.64
N MET A 688 -23.29 32.07 -25.88
CA MET A 688 -23.15 32.24 -24.43
C MET A 688 -21.68 32.45 -24.11
#